data_AF-A0A9E6MST4-F1
#
_entry.id   AF-A0A9E6MST4-F1
#
_cell.length_a   1.000
_cell.length_b   1.000
_cell.length_c   1.000
_cell.angle_alpha   90.00
_cell.angle_beta   90.00
_cell.angle_gamma   90.00
#
_symmetry.space_group_name_H-M   'P 1'
#
loop_
_entity.id
_entity.type
_entity.pdbx_description
1 polymer ?
#
loop_
_entity_poly.entity_id
_entity_poly.type
_entity_poly.pdbx_seq_one_letter_code
_entity_poly.pdbx_strand_id
1 'polypeptide(L)'
;MDSKKIFLAIALALFGVISFSKGASADVPGVVQRQLRDACRKFTMYEVLYGGGTTFFEKYGGDNYIATANWISSDENGDKNINAVYEKKNFELSEDKRVFYINTAVLPCKNTYQSGSAVNVRINAGRHDAKYLITSPGKAKGEAGQGASHSYGAQPGELKRTGVITVIVKSEAINKFKDGDFLTFSLHQCAKAESGERVPPYPADKDPYEYVDNPITNPGNCYSRDISIRISAPIKFNVESSTKAAVLNSSQSIRSDDTRFKSNGRNNPQTAKVGQWVSFKHTVIGKDFNKPDVQGFGSYTTFRNNGSGDTTISNHGGFIWRRYGYESRKTLINQGLLTDTVNSTNENGEIFKVTKQMAGKTICSSMAYSIESQPGGTDNRNRFNQRTNEACVYVPYNFDVTPCVKIDKIKNCSGGDIDVPTDGRIPPDSNNGEEIEVPDNGTGTSPIRYKITTWRVPAAREGRVTVNNRRDNENGDTCAANNFYSEVYQVLENCRVVREDSSGRSYDRNTRIADFIPEIEEGAEAGTRYCVALSISPYKMSDTQSKADQEANNNQWRHSAPICIKVVKKPKVQFWGNGVFSRAGIRTSLSPTKEGVLGSWVEYEAITGGNIRNFRTESSQSTRRLAIENYTSIGNFGQGAPSIDSVISSIASKFPRQNTNNSEMTVNVYDDTEQIGGFSADRTTKVIYGKNLRIISDITNDDRTVNSDSDFRQIIIIADGNITIDQNVKRIDAWLIAKGTINTCAVNGLQNIQNVTTGNCNEQLQIRGGTLSNTLKLWRTHGSDGKTASSLSEPAEIIKQSADTYLWGQAQSGGQGKIVTTYTKELPVRY
;
A
#
# COMPACT_ATOMS: atom_id res chain seq x y z
N MET A 1 31.83 26.51 -42.91
CA MET A 1 33.16 26.06 -42.43
C MET A 1 33.95 25.56 -43.63
N ASP A 2 35.23 25.90 -43.65
CA ASP A 2 36.00 26.25 -44.84
C ASP A 2 36.54 25.05 -45.64
N SER A 3 36.45 25.13 -46.97
CA SER A 3 36.88 24.14 -47.98
C SER A 3 38.40 23.89 -47.99
N LYS A 4 39.17 24.72 -47.27
CA LYS A 4 40.64 24.63 -47.16
C LYS A 4 41.18 23.48 -46.32
N LYS A 5 40.38 22.81 -45.47
CA LYS A 5 40.89 21.71 -44.60
C LYS A 5 40.85 20.32 -45.24
N ILE A 6 40.01 20.10 -46.25
CA ILE A 6 39.91 18.78 -46.93
C ILE A 6 41.00 18.64 -48.01
N PHE A 7 41.34 19.72 -48.71
CA PHE A 7 42.42 19.71 -49.72
C PHE A 7 43.82 19.57 -49.11
N LEU A 8 44.06 20.11 -47.90
CA LEU A 8 45.35 19.98 -47.22
C LEU A 8 45.58 18.56 -46.66
N ALA A 9 44.51 17.87 -46.23
CA ALA A 9 44.58 16.50 -45.74
C ALA A 9 44.79 15.48 -46.87
N ILE A 10 44.24 15.73 -48.06
CA ILE A 10 44.45 14.86 -49.24
C ILE A 10 45.80 15.16 -49.90
N ALA A 11 46.27 16.41 -49.92
CA ALA A 11 47.60 16.76 -50.43
C ALA A 11 48.75 16.26 -49.54
N LEU A 12 48.60 16.24 -48.21
CA LEU A 12 49.60 15.65 -47.30
C LEU A 12 49.59 14.10 -47.32
N ALA A 13 48.50 13.47 -47.76
CA ALA A 13 48.42 12.02 -47.93
C ALA A 13 48.94 11.53 -49.29
N LEU A 14 48.95 12.39 -50.33
CA LEU A 14 49.36 12.02 -51.70
C LEU A 14 50.79 12.44 -52.10
N PHE A 15 51.46 13.31 -51.34
CA PHE A 15 52.91 13.56 -51.52
C PHE A 15 53.81 12.59 -50.72
N GLY A 16 53.23 11.59 -50.05
CA GLY A 16 53.97 10.52 -49.35
C GLY A 16 54.49 9.40 -50.26
N VAL A 17 54.23 9.43 -51.57
CA VAL A 17 54.61 8.35 -52.50
C VAL A 17 55.10 8.91 -53.83
N ILE A 18 56.27 9.57 -53.80
CA ILE A 18 57.20 9.53 -54.94
C ILE A 18 58.56 9.08 -54.40
N SER A 19 58.86 7.85 -54.75
CA SER A 19 60.12 7.13 -54.61
C SER A 19 61.36 8.01 -54.77
N PHE A 20 62.03 8.31 -53.66
CA PHE A 20 63.49 8.23 -53.63
C PHE A 20 63.87 6.81 -53.23
N SER A 21 63.97 5.96 -54.24
CA SER A 21 64.64 4.66 -54.17
C SER A 21 66.14 4.86 -53.98
N LYS A 22 66.58 5.08 -52.74
CA LYS A 22 67.89 4.64 -52.21
C LYS A 22 67.67 4.27 -50.74
N GLY A 23 67.91 3.00 -50.41
CA GLY A 23 67.53 2.37 -49.15
C GLY A 23 67.99 3.12 -47.89
N ALA A 24 67.04 3.59 -47.08
CA ALA A 24 67.27 4.12 -45.76
C ALA A 24 67.47 2.97 -44.77
N SER A 25 68.73 2.64 -44.49
CA SER A 25 69.13 1.90 -43.31
C SER A 25 68.66 2.67 -42.07
N ALA A 26 67.92 2.03 -41.16
CA ALA A 26 67.50 2.61 -39.88
C ALA A 26 68.70 3.22 -39.14
N ASP A 27 68.57 4.48 -38.71
CA ASP A 27 69.68 5.27 -38.20
C ASP A 27 70.01 4.89 -36.75
N VAL A 28 71.30 4.80 -36.42
CA VAL A 28 71.72 4.45 -35.05
C VAL A 28 71.59 5.68 -34.14
N PRO A 29 71.04 5.58 -32.92
CA PRO A 29 70.83 6.75 -32.06
C PRO A 29 72.11 7.53 -31.79
N GLY A 30 72.04 8.86 -31.79
CA GLY A 30 73.22 9.72 -31.64
C GLY A 30 74.06 9.45 -30.38
N VAL A 31 73.44 8.98 -29.28
CA VAL A 31 74.15 8.55 -28.06
C VAL A 31 75.05 7.33 -28.32
N VAL A 32 74.59 6.38 -29.13
CA VAL A 32 75.33 5.17 -29.52
C VAL A 32 76.37 5.50 -30.58
N GLN A 33 76.07 6.42 -31.53
CA GLN A 33 77.08 6.89 -32.49
C GLN A 33 78.28 7.52 -31.80
N ARG A 34 78.04 8.35 -30.76
CA ARG A 34 79.12 8.92 -29.94
C ARG A 34 79.91 7.85 -29.22
N GLN A 35 79.23 6.87 -28.60
CA GLN A 35 79.88 5.73 -27.95
C GLN A 35 80.83 4.99 -28.92
N LEU A 36 80.35 4.68 -30.13
CA LEU A 36 81.14 3.99 -31.15
C LEU A 36 82.36 4.83 -31.59
N ARG A 37 82.18 6.14 -31.83
CA ARG A 37 83.27 7.04 -32.22
C ARG A 37 84.31 7.22 -31.11
N ASP A 38 83.87 7.29 -29.85
CA ASP A 38 84.75 7.36 -28.69
C ASP A 38 85.59 6.10 -28.52
N ALA A 39 85.01 4.93 -28.81
CA ALA A 39 85.73 3.66 -28.78
C ALA A 39 86.81 3.53 -29.87
N CYS A 40 86.70 4.27 -30.98
CA CYS A 40 87.71 4.28 -32.05
C CYS A 40 88.93 5.17 -31.79
N ARG A 41 88.94 5.95 -30.69
CA ARG A 41 90.05 6.84 -30.33
C ARG A 41 90.56 6.56 -28.93
N LYS A 42 91.69 7.15 -28.56
CA LYS A 42 92.19 7.06 -27.19
C LYS A 42 91.24 7.82 -26.26
N PHE A 43 90.43 7.10 -25.47
CA PHE A 43 89.36 7.67 -24.66
C PHE A 43 89.07 6.83 -23.42
N THR A 44 88.69 7.48 -22.32
CA THR A 44 88.17 6.80 -21.13
C THR A 44 86.67 7.01 -21.07
N MET A 45 85.92 5.94 -21.31
CA MET A 45 84.47 5.96 -21.40
C MET A 45 83.85 5.80 -20.02
N TYR A 46 82.80 6.59 -19.76
CA TYR A 46 82.00 6.52 -18.55
C TYR A 46 80.54 6.25 -18.90
N GLU A 47 79.90 5.31 -18.20
CA GLU A 47 78.49 4.97 -18.36
C GLU A 47 77.61 5.84 -17.46
N VAL A 48 76.46 6.29 -17.98
CA VAL A 48 75.45 7.05 -17.24
C VAL A 48 74.60 6.11 -16.37
N LEU A 49 74.32 6.54 -15.14
CA LEU A 49 73.46 5.84 -14.18
C LEU A 49 72.05 6.46 -14.14
N TYR A 50 71.05 5.69 -13.70
CA TYR A 50 69.63 6.11 -13.59
C TYR A 50 69.36 7.32 -12.66
N GLY A 51 70.38 7.81 -11.95
CA GLY A 51 70.34 9.01 -11.09
C GLY A 51 71.14 10.21 -11.62
N GLY A 52 71.63 10.16 -12.87
CA GLY A 52 72.38 11.25 -13.51
C GLY A 52 73.88 11.28 -13.25
N GLY A 53 74.40 10.44 -12.35
CA GLY A 53 75.85 10.22 -12.18
C GLY A 53 76.45 9.35 -13.29
N THR A 54 77.78 9.23 -13.31
CA THR A 54 78.50 8.36 -14.23
C THR A 54 79.44 7.42 -13.49
N THR A 55 79.75 6.26 -14.09
CA THR A 55 80.74 5.30 -13.57
C THR A 55 81.73 4.91 -14.68
N PHE A 56 82.94 4.50 -14.30
CA PHE A 56 83.93 4.01 -15.27
C PHE A 56 83.35 2.83 -16.05
N PHE A 57 83.43 2.89 -17.38
CA PHE A 57 82.97 1.84 -18.29
C PHE A 57 84.16 1.07 -18.85
N GLU A 58 85.01 1.73 -19.66
CA GLU A 58 86.17 1.10 -20.29
C GLU A 58 87.20 2.16 -20.73
N LYS A 59 88.47 1.78 -20.85
CA LYS A 59 89.54 2.65 -21.38
C LYS A 59 90.05 2.11 -22.72
N TYR A 60 89.93 2.91 -23.77
CA TYR A 60 90.38 2.57 -25.11
C TYR A 60 91.74 3.19 -25.43
N GLY A 61 92.65 2.37 -25.98
CA GLY A 61 94.00 2.78 -26.36
C GLY A 61 94.09 3.57 -27.67
N GLY A 62 93.02 3.54 -28.49
CA GLY A 62 92.99 4.16 -29.83
C GLY A 62 93.46 3.23 -30.97
N ASP A 63 93.81 1.98 -30.65
CA ASP A 63 94.29 1.00 -31.63
C ASP A 63 93.24 -0.01 -32.11
N ASN A 64 91.99 0.14 -31.68
CA ASN A 64 90.90 -0.74 -32.06
C ASN A 64 90.71 -0.76 -33.58
N TYR A 65 90.63 -1.95 -34.17
CA TYR A 65 90.29 -2.11 -35.58
C TYR A 65 88.79 -1.89 -35.82
N ILE A 66 87.97 -2.25 -34.84
CA ILE A 66 86.52 -2.13 -34.88
C ILE A 66 85.95 -1.75 -33.51
N ALA A 67 84.96 -0.87 -33.50
CA ALA A 67 84.12 -0.58 -32.35
C ALA A 67 82.76 -1.25 -32.51
N THR A 68 82.24 -1.83 -31.42
CA THR A 68 80.90 -2.41 -31.39
C THR A 68 80.12 -1.90 -30.19
N ALA A 69 78.81 -1.72 -30.35
CA ALA A 69 77.93 -1.26 -29.29
C ALA A 69 76.61 -2.01 -29.34
N ASN A 70 76.01 -2.21 -28.18
CA ASN A 70 74.62 -2.61 -28.04
C ASN A 70 73.83 -1.54 -27.27
N TRP A 71 72.55 -1.47 -27.57
CA TRP A 71 71.59 -0.71 -26.79
C TRP A 71 70.22 -1.38 -26.81
N ILE A 72 69.41 -1.03 -25.83
CA ILE A 72 68.05 -1.56 -25.67
C ILE A 72 67.06 -0.47 -26.03
N SER A 73 66.03 -0.80 -26.80
CA SER A 73 64.96 0.12 -27.19
C SER A 73 63.56 -0.45 -26.95
N SER A 74 62.58 0.44 -26.82
CA SER A 74 61.15 0.07 -26.73
C SER A 74 60.49 -0.17 -28.09
N ASP A 75 61.18 0.15 -29.18
CA ASP A 75 60.74 0.00 -30.57
C ASP A 75 61.78 -0.79 -31.37
N GLU A 76 61.34 -1.45 -32.43
CA GLU A 76 62.19 -2.30 -33.27
C GLU A 76 63.26 -1.51 -34.03
N ASN A 77 63.07 -0.22 -34.32
CA ASN A 77 64.03 0.59 -35.07
C ASN A 77 65.22 1.05 -34.21
N GLY A 78 65.09 1.01 -32.89
CA GLY A 78 66.15 1.41 -31.98
C GLY A 78 66.09 2.88 -31.56
N ASP A 79 65.08 3.64 -32.00
CA ASP A 79 65.01 5.10 -31.85
C ASP A 79 64.68 5.52 -30.41
N LYS A 80 63.84 4.75 -29.72
CA LYS A 80 63.41 4.99 -28.33
C LYS A 80 64.27 4.19 -27.38
N ASN A 81 65.49 4.67 -27.16
CA ASN A 81 66.48 4.07 -26.30
C ASN A 81 66.02 3.99 -24.83
N ILE A 82 66.09 2.79 -24.26
CA ILE A 82 65.87 2.45 -22.84
C ILE A 82 67.22 2.35 -22.13
N ASN A 83 68.23 1.75 -22.77
CA ASN A 83 69.50 1.45 -22.11
C ASN A 83 70.66 1.47 -23.12
N ALA A 84 71.50 2.51 -23.03
CA ALA A 84 72.78 2.65 -23.72
C ALA A 84 73.84 3.16 -22.72
N VAL A 85 75.11 3.11 -23.08
CA VAL A 85 76.21 3.58 -22.19
C VAL A 85 76.02 5.05 -21.81
N TYR A 86 75.65 5.91 -22.76
CA TYR A 86 75.48 7.35 -22.50
C TYR A 86 74.04 7.78 -22.22
N GLU A 87 73.07 6.85 -22.13
CA GLU A 87 71.68 7.21 -21.85
C GLU A 87 70.91 6.03 -21.24
N LYS A 88 70.25 6.27 -20.10
CA LYS A 88 69.37 5.32 -19.43
C LYS A 88 67.98 5.93 -19.27
N LYS A 89 66.93 5.20 -19.68
CA LYS A 89 65.52 5.53 -19.49
C LYS A 89 64.78 4.35 -18.87
N ASN A 90 63.71 4.64 -18.14
CA ASN A 90 62.89 3.60 -17.52
C ASN A 90 62.12 2.84 -18.61
N PHE A 91 61.90 1.54 -18.38
CA PHE A 91 61.03 0.73 -19.22
C PHE A 91 59.67 0.55 -18.54
N GLU A 92 58.61 1.00 -19.19
CA GLU A 92 57.25 0.76 -18.72
C GLU A 92 56.88 -0.70 -18.97
N LEU A 93 56.69 -1.47 -17.90
CA LEU A 93 56.34 -2.88 -17.97
C LEU A 93 54.86 -3.08 -17.65
N SER A 94 54.07 -3.42 -18.67
CA SER A 94 52.65 -3.75 -18.56
C SER A 94 52.29 -4.93 -19.47
N GLU A 95 51.04 -5.41 -19.43
CA GLU A 95 50.58 -6.48 -20.33
C GLU A 95 50.71 -6.09 -21.82
N ASP A 96 50.44 -4.82 -22.11
CA ASP A 96 50.52 -4.19 -23.42
C ASP A 96 51.94 -3.73 -23.80
N LYS A 97 52.85 -3.55 -22.83
CA LYS A 97 54.24 -3.13 -23.03
C LYS A 97 55.21 -4.10 -22.36
N ARG A 98 55.37 -5.27 -22.97
CA ARG A 98 56.26 -6.35 -22.49
C ARG A 98 57.39 -6.70 -23.45
N VAL A 99 57.54 -5.96 -24.54
CA VAL A 99 58.52 -6.21 -25.59
C VAL A 99 59.55 -5.10 -25.60
N PHE A 100 60.83 -5.46 -25.61
CA PHE A 100 61.94 -4.56 -25.89
C PHE A 100 62.90 -5.22 -26.87
N TYR A 101 63.77 -4.42 -27.47
CA TYR A 101 64.66 -4.87 -28.55
C TYR A 101 66.10 -4.61 -28.16
N ILE A 102 66.96 -5.61 -28.34
CA ILE A 102 68.41 -5.44 -28.21
C ILE A 102 68.95 -5.19 -29.61
N ASN A 103 69.51 -4.00 -29.81
CA ASN A 103 70.08 -3.57 -31.06
C ASN A 103 71.59 -3.60 -30.97
N THR A 104 72.22 -3.91 -32.10
CA THR A 104 73.68 -3.87 -32.22
C THR A 104 74.10 -2.99 -33.39
N ALA A 105 75.22 -2.31 -33.22
CA ALA A 105 75.85 -1.50 -34.25
C ALA A 105 77.37 -1.59 -34.18
N VAL A 106 77.99 -1.28 -35.31
CA VAL A 106 79.44 -1.37 -35.50
C VAL A 106 79.97 -0.15 -36.23
N LEU A 107 81.24 0.16 -35.97
CA LEU A 107 82.01 1.19 -36.63
C LEU A 107 83.44 0.69 -36.86
N PRO A 108 83.86 0.43 -38.11
CA PRO A 108 85.24 0.10 -38.43
C PRO A 108 86.14 1.33 -38.25
N CYS A 109 87.16 1.23 -37.38
CA CYS A 109 87.97 2.37 -36.95
C CYS A 109 89.23 2.61 -37.80
N LYS A 110 89.81 1.54 -38.39
CA LYS A 110 91.06 1.59 -39.17
C LYS A 110 90.89 1.04 -40.59
N ASN A 111 91.76 1.48 -41.50
CA ASN A 111 91.65 1.31 -42.95
C ASN A 111 92.13 -0.07 -43.43
N THR A 112 91.32 -1.11 -43.22
CA THR A 112 91.52 -2.44 -43.82
C THR A 112 90.31 -2.77 -44.70
N TYR A 113 90.56 -3.25 -45.91
CA TYR A 113 89.54 -3.67 -46.88
C TYR A 113 88.45 -4.59 -46.26
N GLN A 114 87.19 -4.35 -46.66
CA GLN A 114 85.88 -5.00 -46.36
C GLN A 114 85.98 -6.52 -46.00
N SER A 115 85.25 -7.15 -45.07
CA SER A 115 83.84 -7.02 -44.60
C SER A 115 83.67 -7.85 -43.30
N GLY A 116 82.89 -7.42 -42.29
CA GLY A 116 82.86 -8.07 -40.97
C GLY A 116 81.70 -9.06 -40.72
N SER A 117 81.89 -10.04 -39.83
CA SER A 117 80.78 -10.82 -39.29
C SER A 117 80.42 -10.30 -37.91
N ALA A 118 79.14 -9.97 -37.72
CA ALA A 118 78.65 -9.48 -36.44
C ALA A 118 78.49 -10.63 -35.47
N VAL A 119 79.10 -10.40 -34.31
CA VAL A 119 78.36 -10.43 -33.07
C VAL A 119 77.41 -11.60 -32.92
N ASN A 120 77.97 -12.69 -32.41
CA ASN A 120 77.16 -13.57 -31.62
C ASN A 120 76.69 -12.81 -30.37
N VAL A 121 75.42 -12.42 -30.36
CA VAL A 121 74.76 -11.82 -29.18
C VAL A 121 74.00 -12.90 -28.44
N ARG A 122 74.25 -13.02 -27.14
CA ARG A 122 73.58 -13.95 -26.25
C ARG A 122 73.14 -13.25 -24.96
N ILE A 123 71.90 -13.50 -24.53
CA ILE A 123 71.51 -13.37 -23.14
C ILE A 123 71.80 -14.72 -22.44
N ASN A 124 72.65 -14.71 -21.41
CA ASN A 124 72.98 -15.94 -20.68
C ASN A 124 71.75 -16.48 -19.93
N ALA A 125 71.28 -17.67 -20.28
CA ALA A 125 69.99 -18.21 -19.83
C ALA A 125 69.94 -18.50 -18.33
N GLY A 126 71.07 -18.92 -17.73
CA GLY A 126 71.20 -19.26 -16.31
C GLY A 126 71.45 -18.09 -15.35
N ARG A 127 71.60 -16.85 -15.83
CA ARG A 127 71.99 -15.69 -14.99
C ARG A 127 70.84 -14.69 -14.79
N HIS A 128 70.78 -14.12 -13.59
CA HIS A 128 69.89 -13.02 -13.20
C HIS A 128 68.40 -13.29 -13.55
N ASP A 129 67.71 -12.31 -14.14
CA ASP A 129 66.30 -12.40 -14.51
C ASP A 129 66.07 -13.01 -15.91
N ALA A 130 67.10 -13.59 -16.54
CA ALA A 130 66.98 -14.18 -17.89
C ALA A 130 65.88 -15.25 -17.98
N LYS A 131 65.56 -15.95 -16.88
CA LYS A 131 64.44 -16.91 -16.80
C LYS A 131 63.07 -16.30 -17.17
N TYR A 132 62.90 -15.00 -16.99
CA TYR A 132 61.69 -14.24 -17.32
C TYR A 132 61.66 -13.69 -18.75
N LEU A 133 62.71 -13.93 -19.54
CA LEU A 133 62.84 -13.42 -20.90
C LEU A 133 62.64 -14.54 -21.92
N ILE A 134 61.94 -14.22 -23.01
CA ILE A 134 61.81 -15.02 -24.23
C ILE A 134 62.45 -14.20 -25.36
N THR A 135 63.31 -14.81 -26.18
CA THR A 135 63.96 -14.10 -27.28
C THR A 135 63.50 -14.61 -28.64
N SER A 136 63.47 -13.73 -29.63
CA SER A 136 63.37 -14.08 -31.06
C SER A 136 64.58 -13.49 -31.79
N PRO A 137 65.46 -14.31 -32.38
CA PRO A 137 65.38 -15.78 -32.44
C PRO A 137 65.64 -16.45 -31.08
N GLY A 138 65.08 -17.65 -30.85
CA GLY A 138 65.17 -18.37 -29.56
C GLY A 138 66.61 -18.65 -29.11
N LYS A 139 67.52 -18.90 -30.06
CA LYS A 139 68.96 -19.10 -29.81
C LYS A 139 69.68 -17.88 -29.20
N ALA A 140 69.09 -16.69 -29.23
CA ALA A 140 69.64 -15.49 -28.61
C ALA A 140 69.62 -15.54 -27.07
N LYS A 141 68.93 -16.53 -26.47
CA LYS A 141 69.00 -16.85 -25.06
C LYS A 141 69.50 -18.28 -24.90
N GLY A 142 70.67 -18.46 -24.29
CA GLY A 142 71.34 -19.75 -24.25
C GLY A 142 72.58 -19.78 -23.37
N GLU A 143 73.41 -20.79 -23.57
CA GLU A 143 74.73 -20.97 -22.94
C GLU A 143 75.86 -20.78 -23.98
N ALA A 144 77.11 -21.09 -23.64
CA ALA A 144 78.23 -21.07 -24.60
C ALA A 144 77.92 -21.84 -25.89
N GLY A 145 78.33 -21.28 -27.03
CA GLY A 145 78.04 -21.81 -28.36
C GLY A 145 76.62 -21.57 -28.86
N GLN A 146 75.80 -20.83 -28.11
CA GLN A 146 74.46 -20.41 -28.51
C GLN A 146 74.38 -18.89 -28.58
N GLY A 147 73.73 -18.37 -29.61
CA GLY A 147 73.46 -16.93 -29.75
C GLY A 147 72.93 -16.56 -31.13
N ALA A 148 72.54 -15.30 -31.30
CA ALA A 148 72.12 -14.75 -32.58
C ALA A 148 73.33 -14.10 -33.27
N SER A 149 73.85 -14.79 -34.29
CA SER A 149 74.84 -14.22 -35.20
C SER A 149 74.17 -13.34 -36.26
N HIS A 150 74.77 -12.20 -36.55
CA HIS A 150 74.36 -11.30 -37.63
C HIS A 150 75.56 -11.06 -38.56
N SER A 151 75.38 -10.77 -39.84
CA SER A 151 76.50 -10.43 -40.73
C SER A 151 76.35 -9.00 -41.25
N TYR A 152 77.44 -8.25 -41.41
CA TYR A 152 77.39 -6.87 -41.90
C TYR A 152 78.55 -6.51 -42.84
N GLY A 153 78.29 -5.71 -43.86
CA GLY A 153 79.36 -5.06 -44.64
C GLY A 153 79.37 -3.57 -44.35
N ALA A 154 80.49 -3.02 -43.87
CA ALA A 154 80.65 -1.57 -43.63
C ALA A 154 82.03 -1.11 -44.10
N GLN A 155 82.09 0.06 -44.74
CA GLN A 155 83.35 0.71 -45.12
C GLN A 155 84.03 1.35 -43.89
N PRO A 156 85.35 1.63 -43.96
CA PRO A 156 86.04 2.38 -42.92
C PRO A 156 85.35 3.71 -42.61
N GLY A 157 85.01 3.94 -41.33
CA GLY A 157 84.26 5.12 -40.90
C GLY A 157 82.75 5.09 -41.17
N GLU A 158 82.23 4.07 -41.88
CA GLU A 158 80.79 3.87 -42.08
C GLU A 158 80.20 3.20 -40.83
N LEU A 159 79.24 3.89 -40.21
CA LEU A 159 78.49 3.37 -39.08
C LEU A 159 77.34 2.52 -39.59
N LYS A 160 77.21 1.29 -39.10
CA LYS A 160 76.15 0.37 -39.54
C LYS A 160 75.46 -0.34 -38.38
N ARG A 161 74.13 -0.40 -38.43
CA ARG A 161 73.32 -1.25 -37.56
C ARG A 161 73.40 -2.70 -38.04
N THR A 162 73.68 -3.63 -37.15
CA THR A 162 74.04 -5.01 -37.50
C THR A 162 72.96 -6.04 -37.22
N GLY A 163 72.14 -5.84 -36.20
CA GLY A 163 71.11 -6.80 -35.84
C GLY A 163 70.16 -6.31 -34.77
N VAL A 164 69.02 -6.99 -34.69
CA VAL A 164 67.98 -6.78 -33.68
C VAL A 164 67.55 -8.12 -33.10
N ILE A 165 67.43 -8.19 -31.78
CA ILE A 165 66.86 -9.33 -31.06
C ILE A 165 65.62 -8.82 -30.36
N THR A 166 64.48 -9.45 -30.64
CA THR A 166 63.24 -9.16 -29.91
C THR A 166 63.27 -9.90 -28.59
N VAL A 167 62.99 -9.21 -27.49
CA VAL A 167 62.90 -9.78 -26.16
C VAL A 167 61.51 -9.53 -25.59
N ILE A 168 60.83 -10.60 -25.21
CA ILE A 168 59.49 -10.59 -24.62
C ILE A 168 59.63 -10.97 -23.14
N VAL A 169 59.18 -10.10 -22.26
CA VAL A 169 59.07 -10.37 -20.82
C VAL A 169 57.84 -11.25 -20.58
N LYS A 170 58.01 -12.37 -19.88
CA LYS A 170 56.91 -13.28 -19.52
C LYS A 170 55.90 -12.59 -18.59
N SER A 171 54.61 -12.87 -18.74
CA SER A 171 53.55 -12.28 -17.92
C SER A 171 53.71 -12.54 -16.41
N GLU A 172 54.30 -13.68 -16.01
CA GLU A 172 54.61 -13.99 -14.60
C GLU A 172 55.56 -12.96 -13.94
N ALA A 173 56.39 -12.28 -14.73
CA ALA A 173 57.31 -11.26 -14.24
C ALA A 173 56.62 -9.90 -13.99
N ILE A 174 55.46 -9.63 -14.62
CA ILE A 174 54.71 -8.38 -14.46
C ILE A 174 54.23 -8.18 -13.02
N ASN A 175 53.91 -9.28 -12.33
CA ASN A 175 53.50 -9.24 -10.93
C ASN A 175 54.68 -9.30 -9.95
N LYS A 176 55.88 -9.66 -10.42
CA LYS A 176 57.11 -9.71 -9.61
C LYS A 176 57.70 -8.32 -9.40
N PHE A 177 57.88 -7.56 -10.48
CA PHE A 177 58.59 -6.29 -10.44
C PHE A 177 57.72 -5.15 -9.90
N LYS A 178 58.27 -4.40 -8.94
CA LYS A 178 57.71 -3.15 -8.42
C LYS A 178 58.26 -1.95 -9.18
N ASP A 179 57.62 -0.80 -8.99
CA ASP A 179 58.11 0.46 -9.55
C ASP A 179 59.51 0.78 -9.02
N GLY A 180 60.45 1.04 -9.92
CA GLY A 180 61.85 1.30 -9.59
C GLY A 180 62.74 0.08 -9.44
N ASP A 181 62.20 -1.14 -9.49
CA ASP A 181 62.99 -2.38 -9.53
C ASP A 181 63.83 -2.45 -10.81
N PHE A 182 64.84 -3.33 -10.81
CA PHE A 182 65.70 -3.55 -11.97
C PHE A 182 65.50 -4.95 -12.55
N LEU A 183 65.16 -5.01 -13.84
CA LEU A 183 65.26 -6.22 -14.65
C LEU A 183 66.72 -6.36 -15.10
N THR A 184 67.44 -7.34 -14.56
CA THR A 184 68.87 -7.53 -14.85
C THR A 184 69.13 -8.80 -15.64
N PHE A 185 69.97 -8.74 -16.67
CA PHE A 185 70.42 -9.91 -17.41
C PHE A 185 71.84 -9.74 -17.94
N SER A 186 72.54 -10.85 -18.13
CA SER A 186 73.92 -10.84 -18.60
C SER A 186 73.92 -10.96 -20.12
N LEU A 187 74.43 -9.93 -20.81
CA LEU A 187 74.56 -9.87 -22.25
C LEU A 187 76.01 -10.17 -22.64
N HIS A 188 76.19 -11.21 -23.47
CA HIS A 188 77.45 -11.58 -24.08
C HIS A 188 77.44 -11.15 -25.55
N GLN A 189 78.50 -10.49 -26.00
CA GLN A 189 78.66 -10.02 -27.37
C GLN A 189 80.10 -10.21 -27.83
N CYS A 190 80.26 -10.95 -28.92
CA CYS A 190 81.54 -11.15 -29.62
C CYS A 190 81.66 -10.27 -30.85
N ALA A 191 82.84 -10.12 -31.45
CA ALA A 191 82.97 -9.51 -32.76
C ALA A 191 84.21 -10.02 -33.45
N LYS A 192 84.15 -10.24 -34.77
CA LYS A 192 85.32 -10.63 -35.55
C LYS A 192 85.48 -9.73 -36.76
N ALA A 193 86.72 -9.27 -36.98
CA ALA A 193 87.11 -8.62 -38.21
C ALA A 193 87.64 -9.70 -39.18
N GLU A 194 87.02 -9.82 -40.34
CA GLU A 194 87.46 -10.67 -41.46
C GLU A 194 87.45 -9.86 -42.77
N SER A 195 88.04 -10.38 -43.83
CA SER A 195 88.11 -9.72 -45.15
C SER A 195 87.50 -10.61 -46.25
N GLY A 196 86.61 -10.09 -47.12
CA GLY A 196 86.03 -10.79 -48.27
C GLY A 196 84.54 -10.51 -48.58
N GLU A 197 84.06 -10.79 -49.80
CA GLU A 197 82.67 -10.49 -50.27
C GLU A 197 81.55 -11.30 -49.56
N ARG A 198 81.88 -12.44 -48.95
CA ARG A 198 80.97 -13.26 -48.12
C ARG A 198 81.63 -13.57 -46.78
N VAL A 199 81.18 -12.89 -45.73
CA VAL A 199 81.66 -13.15 -44.36
C VAL A 199 80.78 -14.20 -43.69
N PRO A 200 81.32 -15.35 -43.27
CA PRO A 200 80.56 -16.34 -42.54
C PRO A 200 80.14 -15.78 -41.16
N PRO A 201 78.99 -16.20 -40.61
CA PRO A 201 78.59 -15.81 -39.26
C PRO A 201 79.63 -16.24 -38.21
N TYR A 202 79.70 -15.54 -37.08
CA TYR A 202 80.64 -15.86 -35.99
C TYR A 202 80.54 -17.35 -35.60
N PRO A 203 81.64 -18.12 -35.59
CA PRO A 203 81.59 -19.56 -35.35
C PRO A 203 81.10 -19.89 -33.93
N ALA A 204 80.10 -20.78 -33.82
CA ALA A 204 79.53 -21.17 -32.54
C ALA A 204 80.54 -21.90 -31.62
N ASP A 205 81.52 -22.60 -32.19
CA ASP A 205 82.60 -23.27 -31.45
C ASP A 205 83.62 -22.29 -30.83
N LYS A 206 83.61 -21.02 -31.25
CA LYS A 206 84.54 -19.97 -30.78
C LYS A 206 83.90 -18.98 -29.81
N ASP A 207 82.75 -19.33 -29.27
CA ASP A 207 81.95 -18.50 -28.38
C ASP A 207 82.10 -18.99 -26.93
N PRO A 208 82.90 -18.30 -26.09
CA PRO A 208 83.27 -18.78 -24.76
C PRO A 208 82.14 -18.63 -23.73
N TYR A 209 82.17 -19.46 -22.69
CA TYR A 209 81.17 -19.45 -21.59
C TYR A 209 81.22 -18.17 -20.76
N GLU A 210 82.43 -17.70 -20.44
CA GLU A 210 82.68 -16.48 -19.67
C GLU A 210 83.93 -15.77 -20.21
N TYR A 211 83.98 -14.44 -20.05
CA TYR A 211 85.23 -13.71 -20.25
C TYR A 211 86.20 -14.14 -19.15
N VAL A 212 87.20 -14.95 -19.50
CA VAL A 212 88.34 -15.26 -18.63
C VAL A 212 89.45 -14.29 -18.98
N ASP A 213 90.04 -13.64 -17.98
CA ASP A 213 91.20 -12.73 -18.06
C ASP A 213 92.49 -13.49 -18.47
N ASN A 214 92.44 -14.23 -19.58
CA ASN A 214 93.58 -14.93 -20.15
C ASN A 214 93.64 -14.74 -21.68
N PRO A 215 94.65 -14.03 -22.22
CA PRO A 215 94.75 -13.70 -23.64
C PRO A 215 95.08 -14.88 -24.56
N ILE A 216 95.44 -16.06 -24.02
CA ILE A 216 95.88 -17.21 -24.83
C ILE A 216 94.71 -18.08 -25.31
N THR A 217 93.57 -18.06 -24.61
CA THR A 217 92.38 -18.89 -24.94
C THR A 217 91.20 -18.10 -25.47
N ASN A 218 91.31 -16.76 -25.60
CA ASN A 218 90.21 -15.88 -25.97
C ASN A 218 90.49 -15.21 -27.35
N PRO A 219 90.09 -15.82 -28.47
CA PRO A 219 90.40 -15.29 -29.80
C PRO A 219 89.53 -14.06 -30.12
N GLY A 220 89.98 -12.87 -29.70
CA GLY A 220 89.65 -11.57 -30.30
C GLY A 220 88.19 -11.07 -30.19
N ASN A 221 87.99 -10.02 -29.36
CA ASN A 221 86.86 -9.07 -29.33
C ASN A 221 85.49 -9.54 -28.76
N CYS A 222 85.48 -10.39 -27.74
CA CYS A 222 84.26 -10.67 -26.94
C CYS A 222 84.24 -9.92 -25.61
N TYR A 223 83.05 -9.46 -25.19
CA TYR A 223 82.81 -8.93 -23.85
C TYR A 223 81.46 -9.41 -23.29
N SER A 224 81.38 -9.48 -21.96
CA SER A 224 80.13 -9.77 -21.24
C SER A 224 79.81 -8.60 -20.31
N ARG A 225 78.55 -8.19 -20.27
CA ARG A 225 78.11 -7.13 -19.36
C ARG A 225 76.72 -7.46 -18.80
N ASP A 226 76.53 -7.16 -17.53
CA ASP A 226 75.22 -7.17 -16.94
C ASP A 226 74.47 -5.88 -17.29
N ILE A 227 73.31 -6.03 -17.92
CA ILE A 227 72.41 -4.93 -18.23
C ILE A 227 71.27 -4.92 -17.23
N SER A 228 71.16 -3.83 -16.48
CA SER A 228 70.04 -3.55 -15.59
C SER A 228 69.13 -2.49 -16.21
N ILE A 229 67.86 -2.85 -16.44
CA ILE A 229 66.80 -1.95 -16.91
C ILE A 229 65.91 -1.59 -15.73
N ARG A 230 65.78 -0.29 -15.43
CA ARG A 230 64.86 0.16 -14.38
C ARG A 230 63.41 0.09 -14.86
N ILE A 231 62.58 -0.62 -14.12
CA ILE A 231 61.16 -0.85 -14.42
C ILE A 231 60.31 0.31 -13.90
N SER A 232 59.37 0.76 -14.73
CA SER A 232 58.25 1.61 -14.35
C SER A 232 56.97 0.76 -14.37
N ALA A 233 56.42 0.46 -13.19
CA ALA A 233 55.22 -0.37 -13.04
C ALA A 233 53.94 0.48 -13.20
N PRO A 234 52.81 -0.10 -13.65
CA PRO A 234 51.52 0.60 -13.72
C PRO A 234 51.01 0.95 -12.31
N ILE A 235 50.16 1.97 -12.24
CA ILE A 235 49.50 2.36 -10.99
C ILE A 235 48.46 1.28 -10.63
N LYS A 236 48.45 0.87 -9.35
CA LYS A 236 47.51 -0.12 -8.79
C LYS A 236 46.95 0.46 -7.50
N PHE A 237 45.62 0.40 -7.34
CA PHE A 237 44.90 0.80 -6.14
C PHE A 237 43.53 0.12 -6.08
N ASN A 238 42.99 0.00 -4.87
CA ASN A 238 41.67 -0.52 -4.61
C ASN A 238 40.68 0.63 -4.42
N VAL A 239 39.41 0.35 -4.71
CA VAL A 239 38.31 1.31 -4.52
C VAL A 239 37.28 0.71 -3.59
N GLU A 240 36.89 1.47 -2.57
CA GLU A 240 35.72 1.22 -1.76
C GLU A 240 34.65 2.25 -2.09
N SER A 241 33.40 1.80 -2.24
CA SER A 241 32.31 2.71 -2.56
C SER A 241 31.08 2.37 -1.74
N SER A 242 30.34 3.40 -1.33
CA SER A 242 29.11 3.21 -0.58
C SER A 242 28.10 4.32 -0.85
N THR A 243 26.82 3.97 -0.86
CA THR A 243 25.72 4.93 -0.71
C THR A 243 25.06 4.72 0.65
N LYS A 244 24.71 5.83 1.31
CA LYS A 244 23.97 5.86 2.57
C LYS A 244 22.84 6.89 2.49
N ALA A 245 21.80 6.69 3.30
CA ALA A 245 20.68 7.62 3.42
C ALA A 245 20.63 8.18 4.84
N ALA A 246 20.13 9.40 5.00
CA ALA A 246 19.82 10.03 6.28
C ALA A 246 18.42 10.63 6.24
N VAL A 247 17.68 10.50 7.33
CA VAL A 247 16.36 11.14 7.53
C VAL A 247 16.54 12.36 8.43
N LEU A 248 16.01 13.49 8.00
CA LEU A 248 16.27 14.82 8.56
C LEU A 248 14.96 15.57 8.80
N ASN A 249 14.97 16.52 9.75
CA ASN A 249 13.82 17.38 10.02
C ASN A 249 13.87 18.71 9.21
N SER A 250 14.96 18.98 8.51
CA SER A 250 15.16 20.16 7.66
C SER A 250 16.05 19.84 6.47
N SER A 251 16.08 20.74 5.47
CA SER A 251 16.90 20.61 4.26
C SER A 251 18.36 21.05 4.46
N GLN A 252 18.88 21.01 5.68
CA GLN A 252 20.23 21.48 5.99
C GLN A 252 21.30 20.52 5.45
N SER A 253 22.45 21.07 5.05
CA SER A 253 23.64 20.26 4.79
C SER A 253 24.18 19.69 6.09
N ILE A 254 24.67 18.46 6.05
CA ILE A 254 25.23 17.77 7.21
C ILE A 254 26.59 17.18 6.85
N ARG A 255 27.44 16.97 7.85
CA ARG A 255 28.75 16.36 7.61
C ARG A 255 28.59 14.95 7.07
N SER A 256 29.50 14.56 6.20
CA SER A 256 29.43 13.24 5.57
C SER A 256 29.66 12.08 6.56
N ASP A 257 30.25 12.33 7.72
CA ASP A 257 30.46 11.37 8.82
C ASP A 257 29.31 11.34 9.85
N ASP A 258 28.21 12.04 9.61
CA ASP A 258 27.06 12.08 10.52
C ASP A 258 26.45 10.68 10.73
N THR A 259 26.20 10.34 11.99
CA THR A 259 25.66 9.02 12.41
C THR A 259 24.28 8.68 11.82
N ARG A 260 23.53 9.68 11.35
CA ARG A 260 22.24 9.48 10.67
C ARG A 260 22.39 8.86 9.29
N PHE A 261 23.56 8.95 8.66
CA PHE A 261 23.85 8.21 7.44
C PHE A 261 24.03 6.72 7.75
N LYS A 262 22.99 5.93 7.49
CA LYS A 262 23.01 4.48 7.70
C LYS A 262 23.18 3.75 6.38
N SER A 263 23.95 2.67 6.42
CA SER A 263 23.97 1.66 5.38
C SER A 263 22.65 0.90 5.43
N ASN A 264 21.92 0.87 4.31
CA ASN A 264 20.61 0.26 4.22
C ASN A 264 20.36 -0.19 2.76
N GLY A 265 19.17 -0.69 2.45
CA GLY A 265 18.82 -1.14 1.09
C GLY A 265 17.34 -1.48 0.98
N ARG A 266 16.91 -2.04 -0.15
CA ARG A 266 15.47 -2.34 -0.41
C ARG A 266 14.84 -3.28 0.63
N ASN A 267 15.63 -4.22 1.16
CA ASN A 267 15.16 -5.21 2.13
C ASN A 267 15.18 -4.68 3.58
N ASN A 268 15.88 -3.57 3.84
CA ASN A 268 15.96 -2.96 5.17
C ASN A 268 16.07 -1.43 5.01
N PRO A 269 15.03 -0.74 4.49
CA PRO A 269 15.08 0.69 4.27
C PRO A 269 14.94 1.46 5.59
N GLN A 270 15.46 2.68 5.64
CA GLN A 270 15.10 3.60 6.73
C GLN A 270 13.67 4.10 6.55
N THR A 271 13.00 4.52 7.63
CA THR A 271 11.63 5.05 7.56
C THR A 271 11.67 6.58 7.59
N ALA A 272 11.00 7.26 6.65
CA ALA A 272 10.86 8.71 6.66
C ALA A 272 9.41 9.13 6.54
N LYS A 273 8.97 9.95 7.49
CA LYS A 273 7.58 10.42 7.59
C LYS A 273 7.33 11.55 6.60
N VAL A 274 6.07 11.73 6.20
CA VAL A 274 5.68 12.88 5.39
C VAL A 274 6.03 14.18 6.10
N GLY A 275 6.61 15.13 5.36
CA GLY A 275 7.12 16.39 5.89
C GLY A 275 8.60 16.37 6.27
N GLN A 276 9.18 15.20 6.54
CA GLN A 276 10.63 15.04 6.76
C GLN A 276 11.41 15.17 5.45
N TRP A 277 12.72 15.32 5.58
CA TRP A 277 13.67 15.39 4.48
C TRP A 277 14.52 14.12 4.44
N VAL A 278 14.87 13.68 3.25
CA VAL A 278 15.77 12.53 3.04
C VAL A 278 16.96 13.01 2.24
N SER A 279 18.15 12.75 2.76
CA SER A 279 19.43 13.07 2.10
C SER A 279 20.18 11.78 1.77
N PHE A 280 20.73 11.71 0.56
CA PHE A 280 21.62 10.64 0.15
C PHE A 280 23.06 11.14 0.09
N LYS A 281 23.98 10.27 0.49
CA LYS A 281 25.41 10.46 0.37
C LYS A 281 26.00 9.30 -0.42
N HIS A 282 26.78 9.63 -1.44
CA HIS A 282 27.57 8.68 -2.23
C HIS A 282 29.06 8.95 -2.02
N THR A 283 29.83 7.90 -1.80
CA THR A 283 31.27 8.03 -1.52
C THR A 283 32.05 6.98 -2.29
N VAL A 284 33.19 7.41 -2.83
CA VAL A 284 34.20 6.55 -3.43
C VAL A 284 35.55 6.90 -2.81
N ILE A 285 36.22 5.91 -2.22
CA ILE A 285 37.50 6.04 -1.54
C ILE A 285 38.51 5.15 -2.24
N GLY A 286 39.62 5.73 -2.70
CA GLY A 286 40.79 4.99 -3.15
C GLY A 286 41.69 4.62 -1.97
N LYS A 287 42.20 3.39 -1.96
CA LYS A 287 43.12 2.86 -0.95
C LYS A 287 44.15 1.91 -1.58
N ASP A 288 45.14 1.48 -0.79
CA ASP A 288 46.14 0.49 -1.19
C ASP A 288 46.93 0.86 -2.46
N PHE A 289 47.21 2.15 -2.64
CA PHE A 289 47.96 2.66 -3.78
C PHE A 289 49.43 2.19 -3.75
N ASN A 290 49.91 1.68 -4.87
CA ASN A 290 51.30 1.22 -5.01
C ASN A 290 52.33 2.33 -5.27
N LYS A 291 51.90 3.57 -5.52
CA LYS A 291 52.76 4.75 -5.72
C LYS A 291 52.38 5.88 -4.77
N PRO A 292 53.35 6.67 -4.28
CA PRO A 292 53.08 7.76 -3.33
C PRO A 292 52.20 8.85 -3.95
N ASP A 293 52.66 9.45 -5.04
CA ASP A 293 51.92 10.50 -5.74
C ASP A 293 51.26 9.94 -7.00
N VAL A 294 49.94 10.05 -7.08
CA VAL A 294 49.15 9.58 -8.22
C VAL A 294 48.08 10.60 -8.56
N GLN A 295 47.79 10.71 -9.86
CA GLN A 295 46.70 11.52 -10.36
C GLN A 295 45.89 10.75 -11.37
N GLY A 296 44.69 11.22 -11.64
CA GLY A 296 43.77 10.52 -12.52
C GLY A 296 42.53 11.33 -12.88
N PHE A 297 41.65 10.68 -13.62
CA PHE A 297 40.35 11.20 -14.03
C PHE A 297 39.24 10.38 -13.40
N GLY A 298 38.10 11.01 -13.18
CA GLY A 298 36.91 10.34 -12.68
C GLY A 298 35.64 10.92 -13.28
N SER A 299 34.57 10.14 -13.20
CA SER A 299 33.21 10.57 -13.52
C SER A 299 32.21 9.81 -12.68
N TYR A 300 31.03 10.40 -12.48
CA TYR A 300 29.91 9.70 -11.88
C TYR A 300 28.56 10.22 -12.35
N THR A 301 27.53 9.41 -12.14
CA THR A 301 26.12 9.76 -12.33
C THR A 301 25.32 9.15 -11.19
N THR A 302 24.52 9.96 -10.48
CA THR A 302 23.63 9.49 -9.43
C THR A 302 22.22 9.28 -9.96
N PHE A 303 21.57 8.27 -9.40
CA PHE A 303 20.23 7.87 -9.78
C PHE A 303 19.34 7.81 -8.56
N ARG A 304 18.08 8.17 -8.74
CA ARG A 304 16.99 7.95 -7.77
C ARG A 304 15.93 7.08 -8.39
N ASN A 305 15.52 6.06 -7.66
CA ASN A 305 14.49 5.13 -8.05
C ASN A 305 13.31 5.26 -7.09
N ASN A 306 12.17 5.72 -7.60
CA ASN A 306 10.93 5.89 -6.84
C ASN A 306 9.94 4.73 -7.06
N GLY A 307 10.39 3.61 -7.62
CA GLY A 307 9.57 2.44 -8.00
C GLY A 307 9.19 2.39 -9.48
N SER A 308 9.51 3.41 -10.28
CA SER A 308 9.22 3.50 -11.72
C SER A 308 10.47 3.40 -12.61
N GLY A 309 11.61 2.98 -12.04
CA GLY A 309 12.91 2.96 -12.70
C GLY A 309 13.85 4.06 -12.21
N ASP A 310 15.07 4.05 -12.74
CA ASP A 310 16.13 4.97 -12.33
C ASP A 310 15.99 6.32 -13.05
N THR A 311 15.91 7.39 -12.28
CA THR A 311 15.93 8.77 -12.77
C THR A 311 17.29 9.39 -12.44
N THR A 312 17.97 9.95 -13.43
CA THR A 312 19.24 10.67 -13.22
C THR A 312 19.01 11.92 -12.39
N ILE A 313 19.76 12.08 -11.30
CA ILE A 313 19.69 13.23 -10.39
C ILE A 313 20.85 14.19 -10.64
N SER A 314 22.07 13.66 -10.68
CA SER A 314 23.28 14.42 -10.95
C SER A 314 24.22 13.66 -11.86
N ASN A 315 25.06 14.39 -12.59
CA ASN A 315 26.13 13.83 -13.41
C ASN A 315 27.32 14.78 -13.36
N HIS A 316 28.51 14.21 -13.19
CA HIS A 316 29.77 14.94 -13.30
C HIS A 316 30.77 14.11 -14.09
N GLY A 317 31.17 14.61 -15.26
CA GLY A 317 32.14 13.96 -16.14
C GLY A 317 33.51 14.63 -16.07
N GLY A 318 34.57 13.81 -15.99
CA GLY A 318 35.95 14.24 -16.29
C GLY A 318 36.64 15.05 -15.20
N PHE A 319 36.30 14.88 -13.93
CA PHE A 319 37.01 15.55 -12.84
C PHE A 319 38.40 14.95 -12.65
N ILE A 320 39.37 15.80 -12.30
CA ILE A 320 40.74 15.38 -12.01
C ILE A 320 40.86 15.14 -10.51
N TRP A 321 41.45 14.00 -10.13
CA TRP A 321 41.79 13.71 -8.74
C TRP A 321 43.30 13.56 -8.59
N ARG A 322 43.82 13.97 -7.43
CA ARG A 322 45.24 13.85 -7.06
C ARG A 322 45.36 13.36 -5.62
N ARG A 323 46.25 12.41 -5.43
CA ARG A 323 46.63 11.87 -4.12
C ARG A 323 48.12 12.11 -3.92
N TYR A 324 48.46 12.61 -2.74
CA TYR A 324 49.84 12.88 -2.35
C TYR A 324 50.40 11.74 -1.49
N GLY A 325 51.72 11.57 -1.47
CA GLY A 325 52.41 10.45 -0.82
C GLY A 325 52.13 10.24 0.67
N TYR A 326 51.67 11.26 1.39
CA TYR A 326 51.31 11.15 2.81
C TYR A 326 49.87 10.66 3.07
N GLU A 327 49.00 10.62 2.05
CA GLU A 327 47.59 10.25 2.20
C GLU A 327 47.40 8.74 2.05
N SER A 328 47.31 7.94 3.12
CA SER A 328 47.11 6.48 2.98
C SER A 328 45.83 6.08 2.22
N ARG A 329 44.81 6.94 2.23
CA ARG A 329 43.54 6.82 1.53
C ARG A 329 43.11 8.17 0.96
N LYS A 330 42.36 8.19 -0.12
CA LYS A 330 41.82 9.41 -0.72
C LYS A 330 40.34 9.30 -1.01
N THR A 331 39.56 10.26 -0.52
CA THR A 331 38.18 10.44 -0.97
C THR A 331 38.22 10.98 -2.39
N LEU A 332 37.80 10.14 -3.34
CA LEU A 332 37.78 10.46 -4.77
C LEU A 332 36.46 11.13 -5.16
N ILE A 333 35.36 10.70 -4.54
CA ILE A 333 34.02 11.26 -4.75
C ILE A 333 33.34 11.36 -3.37
N ASN A 334 32.75 12.51 -3.08
CA ASN A 334 31.84 12.69 -1.96
C ASN A 334 30.66 13.56 -2.40
N GLN A 335 29.57 12.90 -2.81
CA GLN A 335 28.40 13.50 -3.45
C GLN A 335 27.20 13.46 -2.49
N GLY A 336 26.48 14.58 -2.40
CA GLY A 336 25.33 14.77 -1.51
C GLY A 336 25.17 16.25 -1.14
N LEU A 337 24.08 16.63 -0.47
CA LEU A 337 24.00 17.93 0.19
C LEU A 337 24.78 17.89 1.53
N LEU A 338 26.10 18.02 1.44
CA LEU A 338 27.03 17.83 2.56
C LEU A 338 27.87 19.08 2.80
N THR A 339 28.46 19.21 3.99
CA THR A 339 29.37 20.33 4.30
C THR A 339 30.80 20.12 3.77
N ASP A 340 31.15 18.88 3.44
CA ASP A 340 32.48 18.40 3.05
C ASP A 340 32.45 17.67 1.69
N THR A 341 31.70 18.24 0.73
CA THR A 341 31.58 17.68 -0.63
C THR A 341 32.90 17.70 -1.38
N VAL A 342 33.08 16.68 -2.25
CA VAL A 342 34.27 16.53 -3.09
C VAL A 342 33.80 16.11 -4.48
N ASN A 343 34.18 16.90 -5.48
CA ASN A 343 33.79 16.72 -6.88
C ASN A 343 32.27 16.70 -7.09
N SER A 344 31.50 17.49 -6.33
CA SER A 344 30.04 17.45 -6.38
C SER A 344 29.43 18.36 -7.45
N THR A 345 28.37 17.87 -8.09
CA THR A 345 27.47 18.64 -8.94
C THR A 345 26.03 18.43 -8.49
N ASN A 346 25.23 19.50 -8.49
CA ASN A 346 23.80 19.47 -8.13
C ASN A 346 23.50 18.87 -6.73
N GLU A 347 24.21 19.32 -5.69
CA GLU A 347 24.05 18.89 -4.29
C GLU A 347 22.59 18.89 -3.80
N ASN A 348 21.82 19.93 -4.15
CA ASN A 348 20.41 20.06 -3.79
C ASN A 348 19.52 18.95 -4.37
N GLY A 349 19.95 18.28 -5.44
CA GLY A 349 19.23 17.17 -6.04
C GLY A 349 19.25 15.91 -5.15
N GLU A 350 20.28 15.75 -4.31
CA GLU A 350 20.47 14.58 -3.45
C GLU A 350 19.65 14.62 -2.16
N ILE A 351 18.95 15.72 -1.92
CA ILE A 351 17.98 15.86 -0.85
C ILE A 351 16.58 16.03 -1.42
N PHE A 352 15.56 15.50 -0.75
CA PHE A 352 14.17 15.78 -1.11
C PHE A 352 13.26 15.79 0.12
N LYS A 353 12.16 16.55 0.04
CA LYS A 353 11.11 16.55 1.04
C LYS A 353 10.12 15.42 0.76
N VAL A 354 9.82 14.63 1.78
CA VAL A 354 8.83 13.55 1.69
C VAL A 354 7.43 14.15 1.60
N THR A 355 6.71 13.82 0.52
CA THR A 355 5.36 14.33 0.24
C THR A 355 4.29 13.25 0.46
N LYS A 356 3.02 13.64 0.59
CA LYS A 356 1.89 12.71 0.76
C LYS A 356 1.80 11.66 -0.38
N GLN A 357 2.21 12.02 -1.61
CA GLN A 357 2.17 11.14 -2.79
C GLN A 357 3.28 10.07 -2.83
N MET A 358 4.25 10.18 -1.91
CA MET A 358 5.34 9.22 -1.77
C MET A 358 5.00 8.09 -0.79
N ALA A 359 3.90 8.21 -0.03
CA ALA A 359 3.45 7.18 0.90
C ALA A 359 3.30 5.81 0.22
N GLY A 360 3.73 4.76 0.90
CA GLY A 360 3.80 3.39 0.39
C GLY A 360 4.98 3.08 -0.52
N LYS A 361 5.78 4.08 -0.93
CA LYS A 361 6.91 3.88 -1.86
C LYS A 361 8.22 3.69 -1.10
N THR A 362 9.09 2.85 -1.68
CA THR A 362 10.50 2.76 -1.28
C THR A 362 11.33 3.56 -2.28
N ILE A 363 11.95 4.63 -1.82
CA ILE A 363 12.77 5.53 -2.63
C ILE A 363 14.23 5.17 -2.40
N CYS A 364 14.92 4.76 -3.44
CA CYS A 364 16.32 4.35 -3.39
C CYS A 364 17.20 5.29 -4.19
N SER A 365 18.46 5.40 -3.79
CA SER A 365 19.48 6.08 -4.57
C SER A 365 20.76 5.26 -4.66
N SER A 366 21.46 5.40 -5.79
CA SER A 366 22.76 4.79 -6.07
C SER A 366 23.55 5.65 -7.06
N MET A 367 24.84 5.38 -7.18
CA MET A 367 25.74 6.11 -8.06
C MET A 367 26.52 5.14 -8.95
N ALA A 368 26.51 5.40 -10.26
CA ALA A 368 27.48 4.80 -11.19
C ALA A 368 28.70 5.70 -11.28
N TYR A 369 29.90 5.13 -11.30
CA TYR A 369 31.16 5.88 -11.36
C TYR A 369 32.23 5.15 -12.17
N SER A 370 33.20 5.93 -12.64
CA SER A 370 34.44 5.46 -13.26
C SER A 370 35.61 6.25 -12.70
N ILE A 371 36.70 5.56 -12.34
CA ILE A 371 37.93 6.16 -11.81
C ILE A 371 39.12 5.54 -12.53
N GLU A 372 39.96 6.39 -13.11
CA GLU A 372 41.16 6.01 -13.85
C GLU A 372 42.38 6.78 -13.32
N SER A 373 43.57 6.15 -13.31
CA SER A 373 44.85 6.80 -12.98
C SER A 373 45.70 7.08 -14.21
N GLN A 374 46.58 8.07 -14.14
CA GLN A 374 47.49 8.47 -15.21
C GLN A 374 48.98 8.32 -14.86
N PRO A 375 49.82 7.91 -15.83
CA PRO A 375 49.48 7.57 -17.22
C PRO A 375 48.98 6.12 -17.36
N GLY A 376 47.75 5.93 -17.86
CA GLY A 376 47.18 4.69 -18.42
C GLY A 376 47.11 3.41 -17.57
N GLY A 377 47.80 3.35 -16.43
CA GLY A 377 47.91 2.15 -15.62
C GLY A 377 46.77 2.06 -14.64
N THR A 378 45.66 1.46 -15.03
CA THR A 378 44.83 0.67 -14.12
C THR A 378 44.78 -0.73 -14.66
N ASP A 379 45.10 -1.72 -13.83
CA ASP A 379 44.57 -3.07 -13.99
C ASP A 379 43.08 -2.94 -14.36
N ASN A 380 42.64 -3.60 -15.43
CA ASN A 380 41.32 -3.45 -16.09
C ASN A 380 40.08 -3.57 -15.16
N ARG A 381 40.28 -3.85 -13.86
CA ARG A 381 39.24 -3.98 -12.83
C ARG A 381 38.45 -2.69 -12.53
N ASN A 382 39.06 -1.50 -12.61
CA ASN A 382 38.41 -0.23 -12.22
C ASN A 382 37.88 0.60 -13.39
N ARG A 383 38.04 0.11 -14.63
CA ARG A 383 37.84 0.89 -15.87
C ARG A 383 36.39 0.98 -16.35
N PHE A 384 35.50 0.11 -15.87
CA PHE A 384 34.14 -0.01 -16.38
C PHE A 384 33.11 0.31 -15.29
N ASN A 385 32.22 1.28 -15.58
CA ASN A 385 31.02 1.70 -14.84
C ASN A 385 30.67 0.85 -13.62
N GLN A 386 31.33 1.14 -12.49
CA GLN A 386 31.04 0.51 -11.21
C GLN A 386 29.82 1.17 -10.60
N ARG A 387 28.98 0.42 -9.88
CA ARG A 387 27.80 0.98 -9.20
C ARG A 387 27.92 0.75 -7.71
N THR A 388 27.67 1.80 -6.92
CA THR A 388 27.58 1.67 -5.45
C THR A 388 26.42 0.76 -5.06
N ASN A 389 26.39 0.29 -3.81
CA ASN A 389 25.16 -0.22 -3.22
C ASN A 389 24.03 0.84 -3.31
N GLU A 390 22.79 0.38 -3.24
CA GLU A 390 21.65 1.28 -3.05
C GLU A 390 21.52 1.65 -1.58
N ALA A 391 21.06 2.87 -1.31
CA ALA A 391 20.49 3.24 -0.02
C ALA A 391 19.02 3.60 -0.24
N CYS A 392 18.14 3.16 0.66
CA CYS A 392 16.70 3.26 0.48
C CYS A 392 15.98 3.83 1.70
N VAL A 393 14.90 4.54 1.45
CA VAL A 393 13.98 5.04 2.46
C VAL A 393 12.54 4.66 2.08
N TYR A 394 11.84 4.06 3.03
CA TYR A 394 10.42 3.74 2.94
C TYR A 394 9.60 4.88 3.53
N VAL A 395 8.57 5.31 2.82
CA VAL A 395 7.61 6.31 3.29
C VAL A 395 6.36 5.58 3.78
N PRO A 396 6.11 5.51 5.10
CA PRO A 396 4.98 4.78 5.66
C PRO A 396 3.67 5.51 5.39
N TYR A 397 2.58 4.75 5.28
CA TYR A 397 1.22 5.30 5.36
C TYR A 397 0.89 5.73 6.79
N ASN A 398 0.02 6.74 6.93
CA ASN A 398 -0.52 7.21 8.21
C ASN A 398 -1.99 7.59 8.06
N PHE A 399 -2.89 6.70 8.50
CA PHE A 399 -4.33 6.92 8.48
C PHE A 399 -5.04 6.01 9.50
N ASP A 400 -6.23 6.41 9.90
CA ASP A 400 -7.14 5.61 10.73
C ASP A 400 -8.57 5.80 10.19
N VAL A 401 -9.11 4.78 9.52
CA VAL A 401 -10.40 4.85 8.84
C VAL A 401 -11.50 4.35 9.77
N THR A 402 -12.56 5.14 9.93
CA THR A 402 -13.78 4.72 10.62
C THR A 402 -14.89 4.46 9.59
N PRO A 403 -15.35 3.22 9.40
CA PRO A 403 -16.47 2.93 8.52
C PRO A 403 -17.78 3.33 9.21
N CYS A 404 -18.56 4.20 8.57
CA CYS A 404 -19.91 4.56 8.99
C CYS A 404 -20.90 4.13 7.91
N VAL A 405 -22.09 3.71 8.33
CA VAL A 405 -23.18 3.35 7.43
C VAL A 405 -24.29 4.37 7.63
N LYS A 406 -24.77 4.96 6.54
CA LYS A 406 -25.88 5.92 6.56
C LYS A 406 -27.05 5.40 5.74
N ILE A 407 -28.23 5.37 6.36
CA ILE A 407 -29.51 5.15 5.70
C ILE A 407 -30.29 6.45 5.87
N ASP A 408 -30.62 7.11 4.76
CA ASP A 408 -31.28 8.42 4.74
C ASP A 408 -30.61 9.47 5.64
N LYS A 409 -31.27 9.95 6.72
CA LYS A 409 -30.73 10.95 7.68
C LYS A 409 -29.98 10.33 8.87
N ILE A 410 -29.96 9.01 9.00
CA ILE A 410 -29.39 8.30 10.14
C ILE A 410 -27.93 7.98 9.81
N LYS A 411 -27.01 8.86 10.25
CA LYS A 411 -25.58 8.55 10.34
C LYS A 411 -25.39 7.56 11.46
N ASN A 412 -25.15 6.29 11.13
CA ASN A 412 -24.89 5.28 12.12
C ASN A 412 -23.44 4.79 12.05
N CYS A 413 -22.59 5.49 12.81
CA CYS A 413 -21.22 5.05 13.09
C CYS A 413 -21.16 4.10 14.31
N SER A 414 -22.31 3.82 14.94
CA SER A 414 -22.40 3.30 16.30
C SER A 414 -23.59 2.37 16.52
N GLY A 415 -24.05 1.64 15.48
CA GLY A 415 -25.05 0.56 15.49
C GLY A 415 -26.48 0.94 15.92
N GLY A 416 -27.50 0.35 15.31
CA GLY A 416 -28.91 0.59 15.68
C GLY A 416 -29.92 -0.01 14.71
N ASP A 417 -31.04 -0.48 15.25
CA ASP A 417 -32.19 -1.01 14.49
C ASP A 417 -33.03 0.14 13.93
N ILE A 418 -33.51 0.03 12.70
CA ILE A 418 -34.49 0.93 12.07
C ILE A 418 -35.80 0.14 11.89
N ASP A 419 -36.87 0.61 12.55
CA ASP A 419 -38.20 0.00 12.43
C ASP A 419 -38.85 0.40 11.09
N VAL A 420 -39.17 -0.57 10.22
CA VAL A 420 -39.82 -0.33 8.92
C VAL A 420 -41.12 -1.16 8.81
N PRO A 421 -42.26 -0.58 8.38
CA PRO A 421 -43.50 -1.33 8.19
C PRO A 421 -43.40 -2.43 7.11
N THR A 422 -44.28 -3.44 7.20
CA THR A 422 -44.37 -4.60 6.29
C THR A 422 -44.71 -4.30 4.83
N ASP A 423 -44.91 -3.04 4.44
CA ASP A 423 -45.18 -2.65 3.04
C ASP A 423 -43.92 -2.24 2.26
N GLY A 424 -42.73 -2.35 2.87
CA GLY A 424 -41.45 -2.34 2.17
C GLY A 424 -41.05 -1.01 1.53
N ARG A 425 -41.77 0.09 1.80
CA ARG A 425 -41.45 1.41 1.23
C ARG A 425 -40.65 2.27 2.19
N ILE A 426 -39.36 2.40 1.89
CA ILE A 426 -38.46 3.42 2.44
C ILE A 426 -38.82 4.77 1.77
N PRO A 427 -39.05 5.87 2.51
CA PRO A 427 -39.35 7.17 1.91
C PRO A 427 -38.18 7.68 1.05
N PRO A 428 -38.44 8.34 -0.11
CA PRO A 428 -37.38 8.88 -0.96
C PRO A 428 -37.02 10.31 -0.53
N ASP A 429 -35.75 10.61 -0.22
CA ASP A 429 -35.22 11.99 -0.37
C ASP A 429 -33.68 12.08 -0.36
N SER A 430 -33.18 13.26 -0.72
CA SER A 430 -32.02 13.56 -1.56
C SER A 430 -30.73 13.97 -0.83
N ASN A 431 -29.61 13.61 -1.48
CA ASN A 431 -28.23 14.09 -1.33
C ASN A 431 -27.23 13.35 -0.40
N ASN A 432 -26.35 12.65 -1.13
CA ASN A 432 -24.90 12.35 -1.04
C ASN A 432 -24.25 11.74 0.22
N GLY A 433 -23.46 10.70 -0.06
CA GLY A 433 -22.85 9.74 0.87
C GLY A 433 -21.74 10.29 1.76
N GLU A 434 -21.40 9.50 2.78
CA GLU A 434 -20.55 9.90 3.90
C GLU A 434 -19.05 9.94 3.62
N GLU A 435 -18.42 10.79 4.41
CA GLU A 435 -17.05 11.25 4.35
C GLU A 435 -16.10 10.31 5.10
N ILE A 436 -15.08 9.79 4.40
CA ILE A 436 -13.89 9.25 5.06
C ILE A 436 -13.13 10.44 5.63
N GLU A 437 -13.22 10.66 6.95
CA GLU A 437 -12.31 11.56 7.65
C GLU A 437 -10.90 10.94 7.63
N VAL A 438 -10.09 11.36 6.66
CA VAL A 438 -8.64 11.25 6.75
C VAL A 438 -8.21 12.48 7.55
N PRO A 439 -7.56 12.34 8.72
CA PRO A 439 -7.05 13.48 9.46
C PRO A 439 -6.25 14.39 8.53
N ASP A 440 -6.35 15.72 8.68
CA ASP A 440 -5.63 16.69 7.83
C ASP A 440 -4.09 16.47 7.81
N ASN A 441 -3.60 15.75 8.83
CA ASN A 441 -2.21 15.36 9.05
C ASN A 441 -1.83 13.99 8.44
N GLY A 442 -2.77 13.23 7.88
CA GLY A 442 -2.59 11.88 7.33
C GLY A 442 -2.03 11.83 5.91
N THR A 443 -1.49 10.67 5.52
CA THR A 443 -1.11 10.37 4.12
C THR A 443 -2.35 9.97 3.31
N GLY A 444 -2.23 9.80 1.99
CA GLY A 444 -3.24 9.04 1.25
C GLY A 444 -3.44 7.65 1.86
N THR A 445 -4.58 7.01 1.62
CA THR A 445 -4.80 5.64 2.07
C THR A 445 -3.95 4.68 1.24
N SER A 446 -3.52 3.58 1.86
CA SER A 446 -3.11 2.39 1.11
C SER A 446 -4.27 1.94 0.19
N PRO A 447 -4.02 1.16 -0.86
CA PRO A 447 -5.03 0.26 -1.43
C PRO A 447 -5.92 -0.34 -0.32
N ILE A 448 -7.21 0.02 -0.31
CA ILE A 448 -8.18 -0.48 0.69
C ILE A 448 -9.01 -1.57 0.03
N ARG A 449 -9.15 -2.70 0.72
CA ARG A 449 -10.13 -3.74 0.44
C ARG A 449 -11.36 -3.50 1.29
N TYR A 450 -12.54 -3.72 0.72
CA TYR A 450 -13.77 -3.63 1.48
C TYR A 450 -14.78 -4.72 1.09
N LYS A 451 -15.63 -5.06 2.05
CA LYS A 451 -16.72 -6.04 1.91
C LYS A 451 -18.01 -5.46 2.45
N ILE A 452 -19.08 -5.56 1.66
CA ILE A 452 -20.45 -5.29 2.10
C ILE A 452 -21.12 -6.64 2.34
N THR A 453 -21.60 -6.84 3.55
CA THR A 453 -22.14 -8.13 3.99
C THR A 453 -23.57 -7.95 4.45
N THR A 454 -24.44 -8.87 4.05
CA THR A 454 -25.87 -8.87 4.39
C THR A 454 -26.26 -10.19 5.03
N TRP A 455 -27.17 -10.17 5.99
CA TRP A 455 -27.69 -11.40 6.62
C TRP A 455 -29.11 -11.20 7.17
N ARG A 456 -29.76 -12.32 7.47
CA ARG A 456 -31.06 -12.41 8.14
C ARG A 456 -30.87 -12.88 9.59
N VAL A 457 -31.61 -12.27 10.51
CA VAL A 457 -31.73 -12.73 11.90
C VAL A 457 -33.18 -13.17 12.14
N PRO A 458 -33.44 -14.44 12.48
CA PRO A 458 -34.80 -14.94 12.67
C PRO A 458 -35.47 -14.36 13.92
N ALA A 459 -36.80 -14.22 13.88
CA ALA A 459 -37.62 -13.64 14.96
C ALA A 459 -37.42 -14.32 16.33
N ALA A 460 -37.17 -15.64 16.36
CA ALA A 460 -36.92 -16.41 17.59
C ALA A 460 -35.71 -15.92 18.41
N ARG A 461 -34.87 -15.03 17.87
CA ARG A 461 -33.66 -14.49 18.54
C ARG A 461 -33.83 -13.03 18.98
N GLU A 462 -35.04 -12.48 18.93
CA GLU A 462 -35.33 -11.06 19.16
C GLU A 462 -35.00 -10.57 20.59
N GLY A 463 -35.12 -11.42 21.63
CA GLY A 463 -34.85 -11.07 23.03
C GLY A 463 -33.37 -10.81 23.40
N ARG A 464 -32.49 -10.65 22.40
CA ARG A 464 -31.06 -10.39 22.59
C ARG A 464 -30.74 -8.94 22.24
N VAL A 465 -30.10 -8.24 23.18
CA VAL A 465 -29.68 -6.85 22.99
C VAL A 465 -28.70 -6.77 21.82
N THR A 466 -29.02 -5.97 20.81
CA THR A 466 -28.12 -5.65 19.71
C THR A 466 -26.91 -4.88 20.24
N VAL A 467 -25.71 -5.45 20.07
CA VAL A 467 -24.46 -4.79 20.48
C VAL A 467 -24.03 -3.87 19.35
N ASN A 468 -24.13 -2.57 19.60
CA ASN A 468 -24.00 -1.54 18.59
C ASN A 468 -22.56 -1.01 18.38
N ASN A 469 -21.55 -1.78 18.79
CA ASN A 469 -20.16 -1.31 18.78
C ASN A 469 -19.40 -1.78 17.53
N ARG A 470 -18.53 -0.92 17.01
CA ARG A 470 -17.50 -1.30 16.02
C ARG A 470 -16.51 -2.30 16.63
N ARG A 471 -15.90 -3.15 15.79
CA ARG A 471 -14.85 -4.09 16.25
C ARG A 471 -13.76 -4.32 15.21
N ASP A 472 -12.55 -4.50 15.71
CA ASP A 472 -11.36 -4.77 14.92
C ASP A 472 -10.92 -6.24 15.15
N ASN A 473 -10.58 -6.97 14.08
CA ASN A 473 -10.07 -8.35 14.15
C ASN A 473 -9.18 -8.68 12.93
N GLU A 474 -8.80 -9.96 12.78
CA GLU A 474 -8.05 -10.46 11.60
C GLU A 474 -8.92 -11.31 10.65
N ASN A 475 -10.22 -11.48 10.96
CA ASN A 475 -11.12 -12.36 10.24
C ASN A 475 -11.86 -11.62 9.12
N GLY A 476 -11.30 -11.68 7.91
CA GLY A 476 -11.90 -11.11 6.71
C GLY A 476 -13.10 -11.89 6.15
N ASP A 477 -13.44 -13.06 6.69
CA ASP A 477 -14.68 -13.76 6.38
C ASP A 477 -15.80 -13.26 7.30
N THR A 478 -16.61 -12.36 6.77
CA THR A 478 -17.70 -11.71 7.50
C THR A 478 -18.87 -12.65 7.82
N CYS A 479 -18.96 -13.82 7.17
CA CYS A 479 -20.02 -14.79 7.40
C CYS A 479 -19.59 -16.01 8.22
N ALA A 480 -18.30 -16.11 8.56
CA ALA A 480 -17.79 -17.19 9.39
C ALA A 480 -18.42 -17.16 10.79
N ALA A 481 -18.58 -18.34 11.41
CA ALA A 481 -19.16 -18.48 12.75
C ALA A 481 -18.32 -17.79 13.84
N ASN A 482 -17.03 -17.59 13.61
CA ASN A 482 -16.08 -16.88 14.47
C ASN A 482 -15.87 -15.40 14.05
N ASN A 483 -16.74 -14.86 13.19
CA ASN A 483 -16.71 -13.43 12.87
C ASN A 483 -17.47 -12.62 13.93
N PHE A 484 -17.13 -11.34 14.05
CA PHE A 484 -17.82 -10.38 14.92
C PHE A 484 -19.35 -10.41 14.75
N TYR A 485 -19.86 -10.42 13.51
CA TYR A 485 -21.31 -10.43 13.29
C TYR A 485 -21.96 -11.71 13.83
N SER A 486 -21.32 -12.86 13.65
CA SER A 486 -21.78 -14.15 14.19
C SER A 486 -21.72 -14.21 15.71
N GLU A 487 -20.74 -13.57 16.36
CA GLU A 487 -20.69 -13.50 17.83
C GLU A 487 -21.84 -12.65 18.40
N VAL A 488 -22.19 -11.54 17.74
CA VAL A 488 -23.27 -10.64 18.19
C VAL A 488 -24.64 -11.29 18.03
N TYR A 489 -24.92 -11.92 16.88
CA TYR A 489 -26.25 -12.47 16.58
C TYR A 489 -26.38 -13.98 16.80
N GLN A 490 -25.27 -14.69 17.05
CA GLN A 490 -25.10 -16.14 17.22
C GLN A 490 -25.48 -17.02 16.03
N VAL A 491 -26.48 -16.62 15.23
CA VAL A 491 -26.92 -17.30 14.01
C VAL A 491 -27.17 -16.24 12.95
N LEU A 492 -26.43 -16.32 11.85
CA LEU A 492 -26.65 -15.52 10.66
C LEU A 492 -27.25 -16.43 9.58
N GLU A 493 -28.52 -16.23 9.26
CA GLU A 493 -29.16 -16.94 8.14
C GLU A 493 -28.92 -16.17 6.84
N ASN A 494 -28.74 -16.89 5.73
CA ASN A 494 -28.54 -16.31 4.41
C ASN A 494 -27.43 -15.24 4.38
N CYS A 495 -26.38 -15.40 5.20
CA CYS A 495 -25.25 -14.48 5.23
C CYS A 495 -24.50 -14.54 3.89
N ARG A 496 -24.31 -13.38 3.27
CA ARG A 496 -23.60 -13.26 1.99
C ARG A 496 -22.83 -11.95 1.89
N VAL A 497 -21.67 -12.01 1.27
CA VAL A 497 -20.94 -10.82 0.81
C VAL A 497 -21.54 -10.44 -0.54
N VAL A 498 -22.26 -9.31 -0.57
CA VAL A 498 -22.96 -8.83 -1.78
C VAL A 498 -22.06 -7.97 -2.66
N ARG A 499 -20.98 -7.42 -2.09
CA ARG A 499 -19.96 -6.68 -2.82
C ARG A 499 -18.60 -6.84 -2.14
N GLU A 500 -17.60 -7.12 -2.95
CA GLU A 500 -16.19 -7.13 -2.56
C GLU A 500 -15.39 -6.35 -3.59
N ASP A 501 -14.53 -5.45 -3.11
CA ASP A 501 -13.51 -4.82 -3.95
C ASP A 501 -12.13 -5.15 -3.37
N SER A 502 -11.37 -5.88 -4.17
CA SER A 502 -9.99 -6.27 -3.91
C SER A 502 -9.03 -5.65 -4.94
N SER A 503 -9.52 -4.74 -5.79
CA SER A 503 -8.75 -4.14 -6.90
C SER A 503 -7.63 -3.22 -6.45
N GLY A 504 -7.55 -2.92 -5.15
CA GLY A 504 -6.52 -2.08 -4.57
C GLY A 504 -6.67 -0.59 -4.91
N ARG A 505 -7.84 -0.17 -5.38
CA ARG A 505 -8.18 1.25 -5.58
C ARG A 505 -8.59 1.88 -4.25
N SER A 506 -8.47 3.20 -4.16
CA SER A 506 -9.05 3.97 -3.06
C SER A 506 -10.57 3.75 -3.03
N TYR A 507 -11.13 3.51 -1.84
CA TYR A 507 -12.57 3.30 -1.64
C TYR A 507 -13.41 4.38 -2.33
N ASP A 508 -14.40 3.97 -3.11
CA ASP A 508 -15.36 4.87 -3.76
C ASP A 508 -16.38 5.37 -2.73
N ARG A 509 -16.19 6.63 -2.32
CA ARG A 509 -17.03 7.37 -1.36
C ARG A 509 -18.50 7.46 -1.79
N ASN A 510 -18.83 7.17 -3.04
CA ASN A 510 -20.21 7.17 -3.53
C ASN A 510 -20.96 5.85 -3.30
N THR A 511 -20.32 4.84 -2.72
CA THR A 511 -20.96 3.54 -2.47
C THR A 511 -22.03 3.67 -1.37
N ARG A 512 -23.31 3.63 -1.78
CA ARG A 512 -24.47 3.64 -0.88
C ARG A 512 -24.68 2.24 -0.31
N ILE A 513 -24.30 2.05 0.96
CA ILE A 513 -24.40 0.75 1.64
C ILE A 513 -25.88 0.35 1.89
N ALA A 514 -26.77 1.34 2.03
CA ALA A 514 -28.21 1.13 2.21
C ALA A 514 -28.87 0.38 1.03
N ASP A 515 -28.36 0.57 -0.19
CA ASP A 515 -28.91 -0.07 -1.41
C ASP A 515 -28.74 -1.60 -1.38
N PHE A 516 -27.91 -2.11 -0.47
CA PHE A 516 -27.62 -3.52 -0.33
C PHE A 516 -28.44 -4.21 0.77
N ILE A 517 -29.33 -3.51 1.46
CA ILE A 517 -30.21 -4.15 2.44
C ILE A 517 -31.08 -5.19 1.71
N PRO A 518 -31.16 -6.44 2.19
CA PRO A 518 -31.99 -7.45 1.56
C PRO A 518 -33.45 -7.01 1.48
N GLU A 519 -34.10 -7.29 0.35
CA GLU A 519 -35.54 -7.13 0.24
C GLU A 519 -36.26 -8.00 1.28
N ILE A 520 -37.31 -7.44 1.88
CA ILE A 520 -38.14 -8.18 2.85
C ILE A 520 -38.94 -9.22 2.06
N GLU A 521 -38.73 -10.49 2.37
CA GLU A 521 -39.43 -11.60 1.73
C GLU A 521 -40.94 -11.53 1.98
N GLU A 522 -41.74 -11.89 0.96
CA GLU A 522 -43.21 -11.93 1.10
C GLU A 522 -43.62 -12.91 2.20
N GLY A 523 -44.35 -12.41 3.21
CA GLY A 523 -44.75 -13.20 4.38
C GLY A 523 -43.68 -13.34 5.47
N ALA A 524 -42.62 -12.52 5.47
CA ALA A 524 -41.63 -12.50 6.56
C ALA A 524 -42.30 -12.46 7.95
N GLU A 525 -41.83 -13.34 8.85
CA GLU A 525 -42.32 -13.40 10.22
C GLU A 525 -41.99 -12.08 10.95
N ALA A 526 -42.98 -11.49 11.62
CA ALA A 526 -42.75 -10.28 12.41
C ALA A 526 -41.73 -10.57 13.53
N GLY A 527 -40.79 -9.64 13.74
CA GLY A 527 -39.60 -9.83 14.56
C GLY A 527 -38.34 -10.21 13.76
N THR A 528 -38.45 -10.63 12.50
CA THR A 528 -37.29 -10.88 11.63
C THR A 528 -36.50 -9.59 11.38
N ARG A 529 -35.17 -9.67 11.41
CA ARG A 529 -34.27 -8.56 11.01
C ARG A 529 -33.51 -8.86 9.73
N TYR A 530 -33.34 -7.84 8.90
CA TYR A 530 -32.49 -7.86 7.70
C TYR A 530 -31.37 -6.84 7.86
N CYS A 531 -30.13 -7.31 7.94
CA CYS A 531 -29.00 -6.50 8.35
C CYS A 531 -27.97 -6.34 7.23
N VAL A 532 -27.27 -5.21 7.24
CA VAL A 532 -26.13 -4.90 6.37
C VAL A 532 -24.99 -4.27 7.18
N ALA A 533 -23.74 -4.56 6.82
CA ALA A 533 -22.56 -3.94 7.40
C ALA A 533 -21.39 -3.80 6.41
N LEU A 534 -20.46 -2.89 6.71
CA LEU A 534 -19.25 -2.62 5.93
C LEU A 534 -18.02 -3.07 6.71
N SER A 535 -17.12 -3.79 6.04
CA SER A 535 -15.83 -4.19 6.60
C SER A 535 -14.71 -3.65 5.71
N ILE A 536 -13.66 -3.06 6.31
CA ILE A 536 -12.55 -2.44 5.59
C ILE A 536 -11.20 -2.97 6.08
N SER A 537 -10.23 -3.07 5.17
CA SER A 537 -8.87 -3.50 5.48
C SER A 537 -7.86 -2.96 4.46
N PRO A 538 -6.66 -2.52 4.87
CA PRO A 538 -6.27 -2.17 6.24
C PRO A 538 -7.07 -0.96 6.72
N TYR A 539 -7.53 -0.98 7.97
CA TYR A 539 -8.28 0.16 8.53
C TYR A 539 -7.36 1.22 9.16
N LYS A 540 -6.15 0.83 9.58
CA LYS A 540 -5.20 1.72 10.26
C LYS A 540 -3.77 1.41 9.86
N MET A 541 -2.99 2.47 9.63
CA MET A 541 -1.55 2.42 9.44
C MET A 541 -0.92 3.61 10.17
N SER A 542 0.25 3.39 10.80
CA SER A 542 0.99 4.41 11.54
C SER A 542 2.32 4.73 10.87
N ASP A 543 2.73 5.99 10.93
CA ASP A 543 4.03 6.45 10.42
C ASP A 543 5.25 5.98 11.24
N THR A 544 5.02 5.30 12.36
CA THR A 544 6.05 4.69 13.22
C THR A 544 6.35 3.24 12.84
N GLN A 545 5.54 2.65 11.96
CA GLN A 545 5.64 1.23 11.60
C GLN A 545 6.65 1.01 10.46
N SER A 546 7.32 -0.14 10.48
CA SER A 546 8.15 -0.58 9.36
C SER A 546 7.28 -1.01 8.17
N LYS A 547 7.89 -1.20 7.00
CA LYS A 547 7.20 -1.72 5.81
C LYS A 547 6.52 -3.08 6.09
N ALA A 548 7.22 -3.99 6.76
CA ALA A 548 6.70 -5.32 7.08
C ALA A 548 5.50 -5.24 8.03
N ASP A 549 5.55 -4.34 9.01
CA ASP A 549 4.43 -4.13 9.94
C ASP A 549 3.19 -3.57 9.19
N GLN A 550 3.40 -2.64 8.26
CA GLN A 550 2.28 -2.11 7.44
C GLN A 550 1.71 -3.17 6.50
N GLU A 551 2.55 -4.03 5.92
CA GLU A 551 2.09 -5.16 5.11
C GLU A 551 1.29 -6.18 5.94
N ALA A 552 1.69 -6.43 7.20
CA ALA A 552 0.94 -7.28 8.12
C ALA A 552 -0.44 -6.69 8.50
N ASN A 553 -0.55 -5.36 8.63
CA ASN A 553 -1.84 -4.70 8.90
C ASN A 553 -2.87 -4.92 7.78
N ASN A 554 -2.46 -5.33 6.58
CA ASN A 554 -3.40 -5.70 5.53
C ASN A 554 -4.28 -6.89 5.93
N ASN A 555 -3.91 -7.69 6.93
CA ASN A 555 -4.78 -8.77 7.42
C ASN A 555 -5.77 -8.30 8.50
N GLN A 556 -5.63 -7.07 8.97
CA GLN A 556 -6.50 -6.50 9.99
C GLN A 556 -7.72 -5.84 9.35
N TRP A 557 -8.90 -6.19 9.87
CA TRP A 557 -10.20 -5.72 9.43
C TRP A 557 -10.84 -4.89 10.52
N ARG A 558 -11.50 -3.80 10.11
CA ARG A 558 -12.45 -3.07 10.94
C ARG A 558 -13.84 -3.27 10.40
N HIS A 559 -14.71 -3.75 11.26
CA HIS A 559 -16.13 -3.99 10.98
C HIS A 559 -16.96 -2.84 11.52
N SER A 560 -17.81 -2.27 10.66
CA SER A 560 -18.82 -1.30 11.08
C SER A 560 -19.83 -1.97 12.01
N ALA A 561 -20.47 -1.18 12.85
CA ALA A 561 -21.68 -1.67 13.48
C ALA A 561 -22.75 -1.95 12.41
N PRO A 562 -23.54 -3.02 12.56
CA PRO A 562 -24.58 -3.37 11.60
C PRO A 562 -25.74 -2.39 11.65
N ILE A 563 -26.41 -2.22 10.52
CA ILE A 563 -27.75 -1.62 10.49
C ILE A 563 -28.75 -2.69 10.07
N CYS A 564 -29.86 -2.77 10.79
CA CYS A 564 -30.89 -3.78 10.58
C CYS A 564 -32.27 -3.15 10.38
N ILE A 565 -33.03 -3.65 9.41
CA ILE A 565 -34.46 -3.41 9.26
C ILE A 565 -35.22 -4.48 10.04
N LYS A 566 -36.14 -4.08 10.93
CA LYS A 566 -37.01 -4.99 11.69
C LYS A 566 -38.43 -5.04 11.10
N VAL A 567 -38.95 -6.25 10.89
CA VAL A 567 -40.34 -6.48 10.47
C VAL A 567 -41.28 -6.37 11.67
N VAL A 568 -42.32 -5.52 11.62
CA VAL A 568 -43.27 -5.27 12.73
C VAL A 568 -44.74 -5.47 12.30
N LYS A 569 -45.66 -5.76 13.23
CA LYS A 569 -47.11 -5.82 12.93
C LYS A 569 -47.83 -4.49 13.22
N LYS A 570 -48.84 -4.17 12.43
CA LYS A 570 -49.79 -3.08 12.73
C LYS A 570 -50.76 -3.50 13.84
N PRO A 571 -51.18 -2.60 14.76
CA PRO A 571 -52.14 -2.93 15.82
C PRO A 571 -53.49 -3.39 15.25
N LYS A 572 -54.20 -4.24 15.99
CA LYS A 572 -55.54 -4.74 15.62
C LYS A 572 -56.52 -4.67 16.80
N VAL A 573 -57.81 -4.54 16.50
CA VAL A 573 -58.92 -4.60 17.47
C VAL A 573 -59.80 -5.81 17.21
N GLN A 574 -60.39 -6.37 18.26
CA GLN A 574 -61.41 -7.41 18.16
C GLN A 574 -62.71 -6.98 18.85
N PHE A 575 -63.84 -7.33 18.22
CA PHE A 575 -65.18 -7.07 18.73
C PHE A 575 -65.89 -8.39 19.01
N TRP A 576 -66.23 -8.63 20.28
CA TRP A 576 -66.80 -9.89 20.78
C TRP A 576 -68.21 -9.67 21.34
N GLY A 577 -69.12 -10.62 21.18
CA GLY A 577 -70.44 -10.64 21.82
C GLY A 577 -71.50 -9.68 21.23
N ASN A 578 -71.17 -8.91 20.19
CA ASN A 578 -72.10 -8.09 19.41
C ASN A 578 -71.51 -7.68 18.04
N GLY A 579 -72.30 -7.02 17.20
CA GLY A 579 -71.90 -6.39 15.95
C GLY A 579 -71.31 -4.98 16.10
N VAL A 580 -70.77 -4.44 15.00
CA VAL A 580 -70.26 -3.07 14.88
C VAL A 580 -71.13 -2.28 13.89
N PHE A 581 -71.61 -1.11 14.30
CA PHE A 581 -72.35 -0.19 13.44
C PHE A 581 -71.62 1.14 13.29
N SER A 582 -71.42 1.63 12.06
CA SER A 582 -70.83 2.94 11.79
C SER A 582 -71.51 3.66 10.63
N ARG A 583 -72.00 4.90 10.84
CA ARG A 583 -72.59 5.68 9.73
C ARG A 583 -71.56 6.12 8.68
N ALA A 584 -70.31 6.37 9.09
CA ALA A 584 -69.31 7.01 8.23
C ALA A 584 -68.28 6.05 7.61
N GLY A 585 -68.29 4.76 7.98
CA GLY A 585 -67.29 3.78 7.54
C GLY A 585 -66.49 3.16 8.68
N ILE A 586 -65.77 2.09 8.37
CA ILE A 586 -64.86 1.39 9.29
C ILE A 586 -63.49 1.27 8.59
N ARG A 587 -62.42 1.68 9.27
CA ARG A 587 -61.06 1.60 8.74
C ARG A 587 -60.10 1.06 9.80
N THR A 588 -59.48 -0.07 9.50
CA THR A 588 -58.47 -0.70 10.36
C THR A 588 -57.19 -1.02 9.59
N SER A 589 -56.22 -1.64 10.28
CA SER A 589 -54.94 -2.05 9.70
C SER A 589 -54.91 -3.54 9.43
N LEU A 590 -54.12 -3.95 8.42
CA LEU A 590 -53.80 -5.35 8.10
C LEU A 590 -52.28 -5.53 8.06
N SER A 591 -51.81 -6.67 8.56
CA SER A 591 -50.42 -7.11 8.49
C SER A 591 -50.36 -8.52 7.89
N PRO A 592 -49.88 -8.70 6.65
CA PRO A 592 -49.67 -10.04 6.09
C PRO A 592 -48.50 -10.73 6.80
N THR A 593 -48.65 -12.01 7.14
CA THR A 593 -47.61 -12.85 7.77
C THR A 593 -47.62 -14.26 7.16
N LYS A 594 -46.57 -15.06 7.38
CA LYS A 594 -46.49 -16.47 6.95
C LYS A 594 -47.66 -17.33 7.46
N GLU A 595 -48.18 -17.01 8.63
CA GLU A 595 -49.25 -17.75 9.32
C GLU A 595 -50.66 -17.30 8.88
N GLY A 596 -50.75 -16.24 8.07
CA GLY A 596 -52.00 -15.66 7.59
C GLY A 596 -52.04 -14.14 7.72
N VAL A 597 -53.22 -13.55 7.51
CA VAL A 597 -53.42 -12.11 7.62
C VAL A 597 -53.81 -11.76 9.06
N LEU A 598 -53.03 -10.90 9.71
CA LEU A 598 -53.36 -10.34 11.02
C LEU A 598 -54.11 -9.02 10.82
N GLY A 599 -55.36 -8.96 11.26
CA GLY A 599 -56.21 -7.77 11.11
C GLY A 599 -57.33 -7.72 12.14
N SER A 600 -58.08 -6.62 12.09
CA SER A 600 -59.18 -6.38 13.02
C SER A 600 -60.48 -7.05 12.57
N TRP A 601 -61.30 -7.52 13.49
CA TRP A 601 -62.52 -8.28 13.15
C TRP A 601 -63.65 -8.14 14.19
N VAL A 602 -64.87 -8.48 13.78
CA VAL A 602 -66.06 -8.64 14.64
C VAL A 602 -66.67 -10.04 14.52
N GLU A 603 -67.18 -10.57 15.63
CA GLU A 603 -67.80 -11.90 15.73
C GLU A 603 -69.10 -12.04 14.92
N TYR A 604 -69.93 -10.99 14.91
CA TYR A 604 -71.24 -10.96 14.24
C TYR A 604 -71.21 -9.97 13.06
N GLU A 605 -72.20 -9.08 12.96
CA GLU A 605 -72.33 -8.15 11.84
C GLU A 605 -71.40 -6.92 11.92
N ALA A 606 -70.94 -6.44 10.76
CA ALA A 606 -70.42 -5.08 10.59
C ALA A 606 -71.31 -4.34 9.60
N ILE A 607 -72.06 -3.37 10.09
CA ILE A 607 -73.00 -2.59 9.29
C ILE A 607 -72.47 -1.15 9.18
N THR A 608 -72.45 -0.62 7.96
CA THR A 608 -71.96 0.75 7.75
C THR A 608 -72.69 1.52 6.66
N GLY A 609 -72.82 2.83 6.85
CA GLY A 609 -73.28 3.77 5.81
C GLY A 609 -72.17 4.26 4.87
N GLY A 610 -70.89 4.00 5.22
CA GLY A 610 -69.70 4.27 4.39
C GLY A 610 -68.88 3.01 4.10
N ASN A 611 -67.65 3.15 3.61
CA ASN A 611 -66.82 2.00 3.23
C ASN A 611 -66.21 1.26 4.43
N ILE A 612 -66.12 -0.07 4.33
CA ILE A 612 -65.27 -0.91 5.20
C ILE A 612 -63.91 -1.10 4.52
N ARG A 613 -62.82 -0.80 5.22
CA ARG A 613 -61.44 -1.09 4.78
C ARG A 613 -60.73 -1.92 5.83
N ASN A 614 -60.11 -3.03 5.41
CA ASN A 614 -59.16 -3.81 6.22
C ASN A 614 -59.76 -4.43 7.51
N PHE A 615 -61.08 -4.64 7.53
CA PHE A 615 -61.88 -5.13 8.67
C PHE A 615 -62.80 -6.27 8.19
N ARG A 616 -63.08 -7.28 9.02
CA ARG A 616 -63.91 -8.45 8.65
C ARG A 616 -64.95 -8.85 9.69
N THR A 617 -65.99 -9.54 9.24
CA THR A 617 -67.14 -10.09 10.00
C THR A 617 -67.04 -11.61 10.18
N GLU A 618 -65.85 -12.08 10.51
CA GLU A 618 -65.58 -13.48 10.84
C GLU A 618 -64.63 -13.41 12.04
N SER A 619 -64.78 -14.31 13.02
CA SER A 619 -63.91 -14.38 14.21
C SER A 619 -62.42 -14.69 13.90
N SER A 620 -61.99 -14.49 12.65
CA SER A 620 -60.62 -14.52 12.15
C SER A 620 -60.48 -13.73 10.84
N GLN A 621 -59.27 -13.27 10.54
CA GLN A 621 -58.87 -12.71 9.24
C GLN A 621 -58.22 -13.76 8.31
N SER A 622 -58.03 -14.99 8.78
CA SER A 622 -57.34 -16.06 8.03
C SER A 622 -58.28 -16.93 7.18
N THR A 623 -59.60 -16.88 7.40
CA THR A 623 -60.60 -17.64 6.67
C THR A 623 -61.04 -16.89 5.40
N ARG A 624 -61.26 -17.61 4.29
CA ARG A 624 -61.52 -17.03 2.95
C ARG A 624 -62.98 -17.14 2.47
N ARG A 625 -63.97 -17.44 3.33
CA ARG A 625 -65.22 -18.06 2.84
C ARG A 625 -66.55 -17.34 3.05
N LEU A 626 -66.72 -16.38 3.96
CA LEU A 626 -68.02 -15.73 4.23
C LEU A 626 -67.91 -14.27 4.73
N ALA A 627 -66.80 -13.58 4.47
CA ALA A 627 -66.66 -12.18 4.86
C ALA A 627 -67.38 -11.26 3.87
N ILE A 628 -68.28 -10.42 4.38
CA ILE A 628 -68.90 -9.34 3.60
C ILE A 628 -67.84 -8.23 3.43
N GLU A 629 -67.09 -8.28 2.33
CA GLU A 629 -66.22 -7.18 1.91
C GLU A 629 -67.02 -6.22 1.01
N ASN A 630 -67.04 -4.93 1.36
CA ASN A 630 -67.58 -3.85 0.51
C ASN A 630 -69.13 -3.82 0.34
N TYR A 631 -69.88 -4.08 1.41
CA TYR A 631 -71.35 -3.90 1.38
C TYR A 631 -71.73 -2.47 1.67
N THR A 632 -72.01 -1.70 0.62
CA THR A 632 -72.83 -0.48 0.74
C THR A 632 -74.29 -0.91 0.70
N SER A 633 -74.99 -0.97 1.84
CA SER A 633 -76.44 -1.14 1.77
C SER A 633 -77.04 0.17 1.23
N ILE A 634 -77.51 0.14 -0.01
CA ILE A 634 -78.33 1.23 -0.60
C ILE A 634 -79.77 1.15 -0.06
N GLY A 635 -80.09 0.10 0.71
CA GLY A 635 -81.32 -0.01 1.48
C GLY A 635 -81.23 0.73 2.81
N ASN A 636 -82.38 1.22 3.28
CA ASN A 636 -82.62 1.92 4.54
C ASN A 636 -82.37 1.07 5.82
N PHE A 637 -81.35 0.20 5.84
CA PHE A 637 -80.91 -0.51 7.03
C PHE A 637 -80.16 0.47 7.94
N GLY A 638 -80.80 0.89 9.03
CA GLY A 638 -80.29 1.89 9.97
C GLY A 638 -81.18 3.12 10.15
N GLN A 639 -82.29 3.26 9.40
CA GLN A 639 -83.31 4.30 9.64
C GLN A 639 -83.98 4.20 11.03
N GLY A 640 -83.75 3.11 11.77
CA GLY A 640 -84.23 2.92 13.14
C GLY A 640 -83.14 2.99 14.21
N ALA A 641 -81.86 3.21 13.88
CA ALA A 641 -80.82 3.33 14.89
C ALA A 641 -81.01 4.66 15.64
N PRO A 642 -81.36 4.64 16.94
CA PRO A 642 -81.58 5.86 17.71
C PRO A 642 -80.33 6.74 17.61
N SER A 643 -80.52 8.06 17.41
CA SER A 643 -79.40 9.00 17.51
C SER A 643 -78.72 8.84 18.88
N ILE A 644 -77.44 9.20 18.98
CA ILE A 644 -76.74 9.19 20.28
C ILE A 644 -77.55 10.00 21.31
N ASP A 645 -78.14 11.12 20.88
CA ASP A 645 -79.06 11.92 21.70
C ASP A 645 -80.32 11.16 22.13
N SER A 646 -80.90 10.33 21.27
CA SER A 646 -82.07 9.50 21.60
C SER A 646 -81.72 8.40 22.61
N VAL A 647 -80.56 7.75 22.46
CA VAL A 647 -80.05 6.77 23.45
C VAL A 647 -79.81 7.46 24.78
N ILE A 648 -79.10 8.59 24.79
CA ILE A 648 -78.84 9.38 25.99
C ILE A 648 -80.15 9.83 26.65
N SER A 649 -81.14 10.28 25.87
CA SER A 649 -82.44 10.72 26.38
C SER A 649 -83.23 9.56 26.98
N SER A 650 -83.18 8.38 26.36
CA SER A 650 -83.83 7.17 26.86
C SER A 650 -83.20 6.73 28.19
N ILE A 651 -81.87 6.74 28.29
CA ILE A 651 -81.17 6.44 29.55
C ILE A 651 -81.51 7.51 30.60
N ALA A 652 -81.51 8.79 30.23
CA ALA A 652 -81.84 9.89 31.14
C ALA A 652 -83.30 9.84 31.64
N SER A 653 -84.23 9.28 30.86
CA SER A 653 -85.62 9.09 31.30
C SER A 653 -85.75 8.11 32.47
N LYS A 654 -84.86 7.11 32.52
CA LYS A 654 -84.83 6.10 33.58
C LYS A 654 -83.86 6.44 34.71
N PHE A 655 -82.74 7.07 34.36
CA PHE A 655 -81.69 7.52 35.27
C PHE A 655 -81.50 9.04 35.09
N PRO A 656 -82.34 9.86 35.76
CA PRO A 656 -82.34 11.31 35.60
C PRO A 656 -80.95 11.91 35.76
N ARG A 657 -80.64 12.96 35.00
CA ARG A 657 -79.40 13.73 35.10
C ARG A 657 -79.38 14.60 36.36
N GLN A 658 -79.43 13.94 37.53
CA GLN A 658 -79.36 14.56 38.83
C GLN A 658 -78.56 13.66 39.77
N ASN A 659 -77.68 14.26 40.57
CA ASN A 659 -76.91 13.52 41.57
C ASN A 659 -77.86 12.74 42.49
N THR A 660 -77.74 11.41 42.47
CA THR A 660 -78.62 10.48 43.18
C THR A 660 -77.78 9.35 43.78
N ASN A 661 -78.06 8.94 45.01
CA ASN A 661 -77.43 7.78 45.63
C ASN A 661 -78.46 7.07 46.52
N ASN A 662 -78.90 5.88 46.09
CA ASN A 662 -79.86 5.06 46.84
C ASN A 662 -79.42 3.59 46.85
N SER A 663 -80.28 2.70 47.36
CA SER A 663 -79.98 1.27 47.48
C SER A 663 -79.75 0.56 46.15
N GLU A 664 -80.34 1.05 45.06
CA GLU A 664 -80.37 0.39 43.74
C GLU A 664 -79.46 1.09 42.72
N MET A 665 -79.27 2.41 42.83
CA MET A 665 -78.52 3.19 41.85
C MET A 665 -77.69 4.33 42.46
N THR A 666 -76.61 4.65 41.75
CA THR A 666 -75.81 5.87 41.96
C THR A 666 -75.73 6.62 40.63
N VAL A 667 -76.11 7.90 40.63
CA VAL A 667 -75.96 8.82 39.49
C VAL A 667 -75.03 9.95 39.92
N ASN A 668 -73.94 10.13 39.20
CA ASN A 668 -73.01 11.25 39.35
C ASN A 668 -73.11 12.14 38.10
N VAL A 669 -73.29 13.45 38.30
CA VAL A 669 -73.35 14.44 37.23
C VAL A 669 -72.25 15.46 37.45
N TYR A 670 -71.40 15.61 36.43
CA TYR A 670 -70.31 16.57 36.38
C TYR A 670 -70.58 17.61 35.28
N ASP A 671 -70.53 18.89 35.64
CA ASP A 671 -70.87 19.99 34.71
C ASP A 671 -69.73 20.34 33.72
N ASP A 672 -68.51 19.85 33.96
CA ASP A 672 -67.34 20.10 33.11
C ASP A 672 -66.52 18.82 32.85
N THR A 673 -65.22 18.97 32.66
CA THR A 673 -64.27 17.90 32.37
C THR A 673 -63.82 17.23 33.65
N GLU A 674 -64.12 15.95 33.81
CA GLU A 674 -63.84 15.20 35.05
C GLU A 674 -62.91 14.01 34.83
N GLN A 675 -62.07 13.71 35.82
CA GLN A 675 -61.24 12.51 35.84
C GLN A 675 -61.92 11.41 36.64
N ILE A 676 -62.04 10.24 36.03
CA ILE A 676 -62.74 9.08 36.60
C ILE A 676 -61.87 7.84 36.48
N GLY A 677 -62.03 6.87 37.38
CA GLY A 677 -61.29 5.60 37.35
C GLY A 677 -61.01 5.07 38.75
N GLY A 678 -60.60 3.81 38.86
CA GLY A 678 -60.22 3.19 40.14
C GLY A 678 -61.40 2.85 41.04
N PHE A 679 -62.59 2.68 40.48
CA PHE A 679 -63.79 2.29 41.21
C PHE A 679 -64.44 1.06 40.57
N SER A 680 -65.20 0.32 41.39
CA SER A 680 -66.05 -0.76 40.93
C SER A 680 -67.54 -0.45 41.09
N ALA A 681 -68.40 -1.29 40.52
CA ALA A 681 -69.85 -1.16 40.70
C ALA A 681 -70.23 -1.48 42.16
N ASP A 682 -70.59 -0.45 42.92
CA ASP A 682 -71.03 -0.54 44.32
C ASP A 682 -72.53 -0.89 44.45
N ARG A 683 -73.33 -0.54 43.42
CA ARG A 683 -74.79 -0.74 43.33
C ARG A 683 -75.19 -1.52 42.07
N THR A 684 -76.48 -1.83 41.93
CA THR A 684 -77.07 -2.48 40.74
C THR A 684 -76.88 -1.64 39.48
N THR A 685 -76.87 -0.31 39.58
CA THR A 685 -76.56 0.56 38.44
C THR A 685 -75.79 1.80 38.87
N LYS A 686 -74.69 2.09 38.18
CA LYS A 686 -73.93 3.33 38.34
C LYS A 686 -73.93 4.10 37.03
N VAL A 687 -74.43 5.34 37.04
CA VAL A 687 -74.44 6.22 35.86
C VAL A 687 -73.58 7.45 36.13
N ILE A 688 -72.67 7.76 35.21
CA ILE A 688 -71.82 8.94 35.27
C ILE A 688 -72.14 9.80 34.06
N TYR A 689 -72.62 11.01 34.29
CA TYR A 689 -72.80 12.05 33.27
C TYR A 689 -71.67 13.08 33.38
N GLY A 690 -71.10 13.51 32.27
CA GLY A 690 -70.10 14.58 32.23
C GLY A 690 -70.07 15.34 30.90
N LYS A 691 -69.41 16.50 30.87
CA LYS A 691 -69.15 17.21 29.61
C LYS A 691 -68.02 16.55 28.83
N ASN A 692 -66.86 16.36 29.45
CA ASN A 692 -65.81 15.46 28.94
C ASN A 692 -65.35 14.56 30.09
N LEU A 693 -65.06 13.30 29.82
CA LEU A 693 -64.65 12.35 30.86
C LEU A 693 -63.29 11.76 30.51
N ARG A 694 -62.36 11.77 31.47
CA ARG A 694 -61.03 11.16 31.32
C ARG A 694 -60.92 9.97 32.27
N ILE A 695 -60.86 8.77 31.70
CA ILE A 695 -60.65 7.52 32.42
C ILE A 695 -59.14 7.35 32.67
N ILE A 696 -58.71 7.58 33.91
CA ILE A 696 -57.29 7.59 34.32
C ILE A 696 -56.80 6.25 34.91
N SER A 697 -57.73 5.37 35.28
CA SER A 697 -57.46 4.08 35.92
C SER A 697 -58.55 3.08 35.56
N ASP A 698 -58.30 1.79 35.80
CA ASP A 698 -59.22 0.70 35.49
C ASP A 698 -60.58 0.90 36.18
N ILE A 699 -61.62 0.48 35.48
CA ILE A 699 -62.99 0.45 35.99
C ILE A 699 -63.42 -1.01 35.92
N THR A 700 -63.64 -1.63 37.08
CA THR A 700 -63.96 -3.06 37.13
C THR A 700 -65.38 -3.29 37.61
N ASN A 701 -66.03 -4.27 37.04
CA ASN A 701 -67.28 -4.80 37.57
C ASN A 701 -66.94 -6.19 38.10
N ASP A 702 -66.75 -6.29 39.41
CA ASP A 702 -66.24 -7.52 40.03
C ASP A 702 -67.25 -8.66 39.85
N ASP A 703 -66.75 -9.84 39.44
CA ASP A 703 -67.58 -11.02 39.28
C ASP A 703 -68.12 -11.47 40.66
N ARG A 704 -69.45 -11.55 40.81
CA ARG A 704 -70.12 -12.00 42.04
C ARG A 704 -71.14 -13.10 41.73
N THR A 705 -71.50 -13.88 42.75
CA THR A 705 -72.57 -14.87 42.66
C THR A 705 -73.88 -14.19 42.28
N VAL A 706 -74.44 -14.57 41.13
CA VAL A 706 -75.73 -14.10 40.62
C VAL A 706 -76.80 -15.11 41.01
N ASN A 707 -77.80 -14.70 41.79
CA ASN A 707 -78.93 -15.54 42.18
C ASN A 707 -80.24 -15.13 41.48
N SER A 708 -80.30 -13.92 40.92
CA SER A 708 -81.44 -13.34 40.22
C SER A 708 -81.01 -12.28 39.19
N ASP A 709 -81.88 -11.94 38.25
CA ASP A 709 -81.57 -10.95 37.20
C ASP A 709 -81.29 -9.54 37.76
N SER A 710 -81.75 -9.22 38.98
CA SER A 710 -81.44 -7.97 39.70
C SER A 710 -80.04 -7.91 40.30
N ASP A 711 -79.29 -9.02 40.31
CA ASP A 711 -77.92 -9.07 40.84
C ASP A 711 -76.87 -8.61 39.81
N PHE A 712 -77.25 -8.55 38.52
CA PHE A 712 -76.37 -8.01 37.49
C PHE A 712 -76.17 -6.51 37.70
N ARG A 713 -74.91 -6.07 37.70
CA ARG A 713 -74.55 -4.66 37.87
C ARG A 713 -74.11 -4.10 36.53
N GLN A 714 -74.45 -2.84 36.24
CA GLN A 714 -73.93 -2.14 35.07
C GLN A 714 -73.42 -0.76 35.44
N ILE A 715 -72.30 -0.38 34.82
CA ILE A 715 -71.73 0.97 34.88
C ILE A 715 -71.98 1.60 33.50
N ILE A 716 -72.57 2.79 33.49
CA ILE A 716 -72.87 3.55 32.27
C ILE A 716 -72.19 4.91 32.38
N ILE A 717 -71.33 5.22 31.42
CA ILE A 717 -70.54 6.45 31.36
C ILE A 717 -70.98 7.23 30.13
N ILE A 718 -71.51 8.43 30.35
CA ILE A 718 -72.11 9.28 29.32
C ILE A 718 -71.41 10.63 29.30
N ALA A 719 -70.79 10.97 28.18
CA ALA A 719 -70.19 12.27 27.94
C ALA A 719 -70.95 13.05 26.85
N ASP A 720 -71.28 14.31 27.12
CA ASP A 720 -71.83 15.23 26.11
C ASP A 720 -70.77 15.70 25.09
N GLY A 721 -69.49 15.49 25.40
CA GLY A 721 -68.32 15.72 24.55
C GLY A 721 -67.52 14.44 24.36
N ASN A 722 -66.26 14.41 24.79
CA ASN A 722 -65.33 13.29 24.56
C ASN A 722 -65.15 12.39 25.79
N ILE A 723 -64.90 11.10 25.55
CA ILE A 723 -64.33 10.19 26.56
C ILE A 723 -62.88 9.89 26.17
N THR A 724 -61.96 10.13 27.10
CA THR A 724 -60.53 9.93 26.93
C THR A 724 -60.06 8.83 27.86
N ILE A 725 -59.31 7.84 27.38
CA ILE A 725 -58.79 6.76 28.21
C ILE A 725 -57.28 6.85 28.22
N ASP A 726 -56.71 6.89 29.42
CA ASP A 726 -55.27 7.01 29.62
C ASP A 726 -54.52 5.72 29.25
N GLN A 727 -53.28 5.90 28.81
CA GLN A 727 -52.41 4.82 28.32
C GLN A 727 -52.22 3.64 29.30
N ASN A 728 -52.37 3.87 30.60
CA ASN A 728 -52.15 2.86 31.63
C ASN A 728 -53.40 2.02 31.94
N VAL A 729 -54.57 2.43 31.44
CA VAL A 729 -55.82 1.70 31.64
C VAL A 729 -55.79 0.41 30.81
N LYS A 730 -56.10 -0.71 31.45
CA LYS A 730 -56.12 -2.06 30.88
C LYS A 730 -57.52 -2.63 30.80
N ARG A 731 -58.43 -2.22 31.70
CA ARG A 731 -59.79 -2.77 31.78
C ARG A 731 -60.84 -1.71 32.12
N ILE A 732 -61.91 -1.69 31.33
CA ILE A 732 -63.09 -0.84 31.54
C ILE A 732 -64.34 -1.70 31.41
N ASP A 733 -64.97 -2.02 32.53
CA ASP A 733 -66.24 -2.75 32.58
C ASP A 733 -67.40 -1.74 32.67
N ALA A 734 -67.65 -1.01 31.59
CA ALA A 734 -68.69 0.01 31.52
C ALA A 734 -69.19 0.22 30.09
N TRP A 735 -70.43 0.69 29.96
CA TRP A 735 -70.94 1.24 28.71
C TRP A 735 -70.33 2.62 28.52
N LEU A 736 -69.76 2.89 27.35
CA LEU A 736 -69.13 4.16 27.02
C LEU A 736 -69.95 4.85 25.94
N ILE A 737 -70.59 5.96 26.29
CA ILE A 737 -71.45 6.72 25.38
C ILE A 737 -70.92 8.15 25.31
N ALA A 738 -70.50 8.60 24.13
CA ALA A 738 -69.97 9.94 23.93
C ALA A 738 -70.63 10.62 22.72
N LYS A 739 -71.13 11.85 22.85
CA LYS A 739 -71.58 12.59 21.64
C LYS A 739 -70.41 12.97 20.73
N GLY A 740 -69.21 13.10 21.29
CA GLY A 740 -67.96 13.37 20.58
C GLY A 740 -67.16 12.11 20.29
N THR A 741 -65.87 12.15 20.63
CA THR A 741 -64.88 11.10 20.35
C THR A 741 -64.61 10.25 21.58
N ILE A 742 -64.52 8.93 21.41
CA ILE A 742 -63.89 8.02 22.37
C ILE A 742 -62.47 7.73 21.88
N ASN A 743 -61.47 7.99 22.72
CA ASN A 743 -60.06 7.75 22.42
C ASN A 743 -59.41 6.87 23.48
N THR A 744 -58.78 5.79 23.06
CA THR A 744 -58.28 4.73 23.96
C THR A 744 -56.86 4.92 24.47
N CYS A 745 -56.08 5.86 23.92
CA CYS A 745 -54.75 6.18 24.45
C CYS A 745 -54.50 7.70 24.52
N ALA A 746 -54.54 8.23 25.72
CA ALA A 746 -54.02 9.56 26.05
C ALA A 746 -52.75 9.46 26.88
N VAL A 747 -51.73 10.19 26.44
CA VAL A 747 -50.44 10.29 27.13
C VAL A 747 -50.47 11.58 27.93
N ASN A 748 -50.39 11.48 29.27
CA ASN A 748 -50.50 12.62 30.18
C ASN A 748 -51.77 13.47 29.96
N GLY A 749 -52.86 12.85 29.51
CA GLY A 749 -54.14 13.53 29.24
C GLY A 749 -54.21 14.29 27.92
N LEU A 750 -53.16 14.24 27.10
CA LEU A 750 -53.12 14.87 25.80
C LEU A 750 -53.43 13.85 24.70
N GLN A 751 -54.38 14.18 23.84
CA GLN A 751 -54.77 13.37 22.69
C GLN A 751 -54.01 13.83 21.43
N ASN A 752 -52.78 13.37 21.24
CA ASN A 752 -51.99 13.65 20.05
C ASN A 752 -51.53 12.34 19.40
N ILE A 753 -51.75 12.22 18.08
CA ILE A 753 -51.29 11.08 17.28
C ILE A 753 -49.78 10.87 17.37
N GLN A 754 -49.00 11.94 17.55
CA GLN A 754 -47.54 11.87 17.73
C GLN A 754 -47.11 11.18 19.03
N ASN A 755 -48.00 11.14 20.03
CA ASN A 755 -47.71 10.50 21.31
C ASN A 755 -48.00 8.99 21.31
N VAL A 756 -48.66 8.49 20.24
CA VAL A 756 -49.00 7.07 20.08
C VAL A 756 -47.78 6.31 19.58
N THR A 757 -47.04 5.73 20.53
CA THR A 757 -45.83 4.92 20.27
C THR A 757 -45.92 3.60 21.04
N THR A 758 -45.11 2.62 20.64
CA THR A 758 -44.92 1.36 21.37
C THR A 758 -44.28 1.53 22.75
N GLY A 759 -43.76 2.72 23.07
CA GLY A 759 -43.32 3.06 24.43
C GLY A 759 -44.45 3.53 25.35
N ASN A 760 -45.44 4.24 24.79
CA ASN A 760 -46.48 4.90 25.58
C ASN A 760 -47.81 4.12 25.60
N CYS A 761 -48.26 3.58 24.46
CA CYS A 761 -49.60 3.00 24.29
C CYS A 761 -49.60 1.47 24.20
N ASN A 762 -48.60 0.80 24.78
CA ASN A 762 -48.37 -0.65 24.61
C ASN A 762 -49.19 -1.56 25.53
N GLU A 763 -50.03 -0.99 26.39
CA GLU A 763 -50.90 -1.79 27.27
C GLU A 763 -52.15 -2.21 26.50
N GLN A 764 -52.48 -3.51 26.55
CA GLN A 764 -53.72 -4.03 25.98
C GLN A 764 -54.91 -3.46 26.74
N LEU A 765 -55.92 -2.97 26.02
CA LEU A 765 -57.14 -2.44 26.63
C LEU A 765 -58.34 -3.35 26.33
N GLN A 766 -59.04 -3.76 27.38
CA GLN A 766 -60.30 -4.47 27.28
C GLN A 766 -61.45 -3.58 27.76
N ILE A 767 -62.42 -3.32 26.88
CA ILE A 767 -63.66 -2.62 27.20
C ILE A 767 -64.79 -3.65 27.21
N ARG A 768 -65.42 -3.86 28.36
CA ARG A 768 -66.56 -4.74 28.55
C ARG A 768 -67.83 -3.93 28.73
N GLY A 769 -68.52 -3.66 27.64
CA GLY A 769 -69.75 -2.87 27.61
C GLY A 769 -70.02 -2.26 26.25
N GLY A 770 -71.27 -1.82 26.05
CA GLY A 770 -71.67 -1.16 24.82
C GLY A 770 -70.89 0.14 24.61
N THR A 771 -70.30 0.33 23.44
CA THR A 771 -69.55 1.54 23.07
C THR A 771 -70.27 2.29 21.96
N LEU A 772 -70.68 3.53 22.23
CA LEU A 772 -71.40 4.39 21.30
C LEU A 772 -70.73 5.76 21.23
N SER A 773 -70.31 6.18 20.04
CA SER A 773 -69.74 7.51 19.85
C SER A 773 -69.90 8.06 18.45
N ASN A 774 -69.72 9.37 18.28
CA ASN A 774 -69.63 9.97 16.95
C ASN A 774 -68.32 9.57 16.25
N THR A 775 -67.23 9.37 17.00
CA THR A 775 -65.97 8.86 16.47
C THR A 775 -65.25 7.99 17.49
N LEU A 776 -64.89 6.77 17.10
CA LEU A 776 -64.09 5.86 17.92
C LEU A 776 -62.66 5.81 17.39
N LYS A 777 -61.68 6.21 18.22
CA LYS A 777 -60.24 6.19 17.92
C LYS A 777 -59.54 5.18 18.82
N LEU A 778 -59.02 4.14 18.18
CA LEU A 778 -58.38 2.98 18.79
C LEU A 778 -56.87 3.09 18.60
N TRP A 779 -56.18 3.59 19.64
CA TRP A 779 -54.78 4.03 19.60
C TRP A 779 -53.85 3.14 20.44
N ARG A 780 -54.27 1.95 20.86
CA ARG A 780 -53.35 0.99 21.50
C ARG A 780 -52.40 0.40 20.48
N THR A 781 -51.16 0.16 20.91
CA THR A 781 -50.07 -0.41 20.10
C THR A 781 -49.62 -1.77 20.62
N HIS A 782 -50.37 -2.38 21.53
CA HIS A 782 -49.98 -3.63 22.16
C HIS A 782 -49.71 -4.73 21.12
N GLY A 783 -48.56 -5.40 21.29
CA GLY A 783 -48.04 -6.43 20.40
C GLY A 783 -47.37 -5.90 19.12
N SER A 784 -47.45 -4.60 18.78
CA SER A 784 -46.83 -4.06 17.56
C SER A 784 -45.32 -3.97 17.59
N ASP A 785 -44.71 -3.91 18.77
CA ASP A 785 -43.26 -3.94 18.94
C ASP A 785 -42.65 -5.32 18.64
N GLY A 786 -43.47 -6.36 18.66
CA GLY A 786 -43.09 -7.73 18.37
C GLY A 786 -42.22 -8.39 19.41
N LYS A 787 -42.06 -7.82 20.62
CA LYS A 787 -41.12 -8.24 21.68
C LYS A 787 -41.18 -9.71 22.07
N THR A 788 -42.31 -10.36 21.80
CA THR A 788 -42.51 -11.80 21.97
C THR A 788 -43.34 -12.32 20.80
N ALA A 789 -42.94 -13.45 20.23
CA ALA A 789 -43.64 -14.06 19.10
C ALA A 789 -45.14 -14.29 19.38
N SER A 790 -45.50 -14.66 20.61
CA SER A 790 -46.90 -14.86 21.04
C SER A 790 -47.74 -13.58 21.00
N SER A 791 -47.16 -12.43 21.38
CA SER A 791 -47.84 -11.12 21.41
C SER A 791 -48.24 -10.61 20.02
N LEU A 792 -47.66 -11.16 18.95
CA LEU A 792 -48.00 -10.82 17.57
C LEU A 792 -49.43 -11.27 17.20
N SER A 793 -49.94 -12.32 17.84
CA SER A 793 -51.33 -12.77 17.64
C SER A 793 -52.35 -11.99 18.48
N GLU A 794 -51.92 -11.27 19.50
CA GLU A 794 -52.81 -10.60 20.46
C GLU A 794 -53.38 -9.31 19.86
N PRO A 795 -54.67 -8.99 20.12
CA PRO A 795 -55.21 -7.69 19.76
C PRO A 795 -54.69 -6.59 20.69
N ALA A 796 -54.59 -5.38 20.16
CA ALA A 796 -54.24 -4.22 20.96
C ALA A 796 -55.42 -3.75 21.82
N GLU A 797 -56.63 -3.92 21.30
CA GLU A 797 -57.89 -3.65 21.99
C GLU A 797 -58.91 -4.76 21.80
N ILE A 798 -59.69 -5.00 22.84
CA ILE A 798 -60.84 -5.92 22.81
C ILE A 798 -62.05 -5.14 23.29
N ILE A 799 -63.07 -5.03 22.46
CA ILE A 799 -64.38 -4.51 22.86
C ILE A 799 -65.33 -5.70 22.91
N LYS A 800 -65.79 -6.03 24.11
CA LYS A 800 -66.65 -7.18 24.35
C LYS A 800 -67.97 -6.73 24.96
N GLN A 801 -69.08 -7.17 24.39
CA GLN A 801 -70.35 -7.13 25.08
C GLN A 801 -70.59 -8.46 25.79
N SER A 802 -70.64 -8.43 27.12
CA SER A 802 -70.85 -9.62 27.93
C SER A 802 -72.34 -9.94 28.09
N ALA A 803 -72.65 -11.21 28.36
CA ALA A 803 -74.02 -11.70 28.50
C ALA A 803 -74.79 -11.04 29.66
N ASP A 804 -74.07 -10.66 30.73
CA ASP A 804 -74.57 -9.88 31.87
C ASP A 804 -75.29 -8.58 31.45
N THR A 805 -74.86 -7.98 30.35
CA THR A 805 -75.37 -6.72 29.81
C THR A 805 -76.78 -6.90 29.27
N TYR A 806 -77.02 -8.03 28.58
CA TYR A 806 -78.33 -8.38 28.05
C TYR A 806 -79.31 -8.75 29.17
N LEU A 807 -78.86 -9.56 30.13
CA LEU A 807 -79.68 -9.99 31.28
C LEU A 807 -80.04 -8.82 32.20
N TRP A 808 -79.09 -7.92 32.46
CA TRP A 808 -79.38 -6.66 33.15
C TRP A 808 -80.39 -5.81 32.38
N GLY A 809 -80.20 -5.63 31.07
CA GLY A 809 -81.14 -4.87 30.24
C GLY A 809 -82.57 -5.44 30.27
N GLN A 810 -82.70 -6.76 30.29
CA GLN A 810 -83.98 -7.45 30.45
C GLN A 810 -84.60 -7.16 31.82
N ALA A 811 -83.85 -7.28 32.93
CA ALA A 811 -84.32 -6.94 34.27
C ALA A 811 -84.84 -5.49 34.34
N GLN A 812 -84.12 -4.58 33.69
CA GLN A 812 -84.48 -3.18 33.61
C GLN A 812 -85.73 -2.91 32.75
N SER A 813 -86.09 -3.81 31.83
CA SER A 813 -87.27 -3.65 30.96
C SER A 813 -88.61 -4.09 31.60
N GLY A 814 -88.58 -4.72 32.78
CA GLY A 814 -89.73 -5.44 33.37
C GLY A 814 -90.83 -4.62 34.06
N GLY A 815 -91.05 -3.34 33.72
CA GLY A 815 -92.09 -2.49 34.34
C GLY A 815 -93.53 -2.75 33.86
N GLN A 816 -94.53 -2.15 34.55
CA GLN A 816 -95.94 -2.20 34.10
C GLN A 816 -96.10 -1.52 32.72
N GLY A 817 -96.68 -2.25 31.76
CA GLY A 817 -96.89 -1.79 30.37
C GLY A 817 -96.08 -2.53 29.30
N LYS A 818 -95.83 -3.84 29.46
CA LYS A 818 -95.03 -4.61 28.49
C LYS A 818 -95.80 -5.07 27.25
N ILE A 819 -95.13 -5.04 26.09
CA ILE A 819 -95.46 -5.86 24.92
C ILE A 819 -94.57 -7.11 25.02
N VAL A 820 -95.18 -8.29 25.12
CA VAL A 820 -94.50 -9.58 25.15
C VAL A 820 -94.76 -10.29 23.83
N THR A 821 -93.73 -10.85 23.20
CA THR A 821 -93.91 -11.74 22.07
C THR A 821 -94.66 -12.98 22.53
N THR A 822 -95.95 -13.06 22.25
CA THR A 822 -96.81 -14.22 22.60
C THR A 822 -96.67 -15.37 21.61
N TYR A 823 -96.18 -15.11 20.40
CA TYR A 823 -95.99 -16.10 19.35
C TYR A 823 -94.97 -15.60 18.33
N THR A 824 -94.13 -16.52 17.83
CA THR A 824 -93.16 -16.26 16.76
C THR A 824 -93.42 -17.27 15.63
N LYS A 825 -93.48 -16.79 14.38
CA LYS A 825 -93.52 -17.64 13.18
C LYS A 825 -92.32 -17.34 12.32
N GLU A 826 -91.45 -18.32 12.14
CA GLU A 826 -90.41 -18.21 11.12
C GLU A 826 -91.02 -18.42 9.74
N LEU A 827 -90.73 -17.50 8.82
CA LEU A 827 -91.04 -17.66 7.41
C LEU A 827 -89.78 -18.13 6.67
N PRO A 828 -89.92 -19.01 5.67
CA PRO A 828 -88.78 -19.47 4.89
C PRO A 828 -88.07 -18.29 4.21
N VAL A 829 -86.73 -18.36 4.22
CA VAL A 829 -85.83 -17.34 3.66
C VAL A 829 -86.17 -17.13 2.19
N ARG A 830 -86.46 -15.89 1.78
CA ARG A 830 -86.58 -15.52 0.37
C ARG A 830 -85.21 -15.03 -0.12
N TYR A 831 -84.66 -15.75 -1.10
CA TYR A 831 -83.41 -15.42 -1.80
C TYR A 831 -83.49 -14.11 -2.55
#